data_AF-Q9KWW7-F1
#
_entry.id   AF-Q9KWW7-F1
#
_cell.length_a   1.000
_cell.length_b   1.000
_cell.length_c   1.000
_cell.angle_alpha   90.00
_cell.angle_beta   90.00
_cell.angle_gamma   90.00
#
_symmetry.space_group_name_H-M   'P 1'
#
loop_
_entity.id
_entity.type
_entity.pdbx_description
1 polymer ?
#
loop_
_entity_poly.entity_id
_entity_poly.type
_entity_poly.pdbx_seq_one_letter_code
_entity_poly.pdbx_strand_id
1 'polypeptide(L)'
;MADISIPGVTDKYKTNDLIKNLMEAERVPLTREQKQLETYKTQQETWRNVNTQMTYVRESVRSLYSFDNPFSSKLASSTDEYAVSATPKRDAALESFKVEVLQTATADRFLSAELDAKMQVPAGNYEYAVNDKKVSFNWKGGKLSDFVAALNRRSANTIKASIIGISKDKQALLIESLITGSENRLTFSGAARDFALQTGMIGKAPAAAQDSFTIKRDTIRNADNLNSKTVEFSQDALTVPPRSGFESPIPQKIAAEKTKTIRFNVRAIDIPAEEVLPDKPELPSAGTVSFKDVTLSNEEFDTKLPLSEETEKVPAEPVEDYAAVFVKAADGTEIPLGPLKPNGENTSYSIAASDYPGMSALVIKNNNTHKKIVMTKPETIDMAASSGYIPLNPAETAADAKIKYQGITITRPSNTIDDVVPNVTLNIQAKTEKPATISIEPDKKAAKEALITFVGKYNRLMAELNILTQTKPEIITELEYFTEDEAKAAEKRLGMFQTEFSLANGKRALQTITSGRYPTADDAQITMCRKSGISTSASTSGFTGVSASRLRGYLEIDEKKLDAAPQSNMQDIKNLFGYDSDGDLVIDSGIAFAIDKNLQSFTQIGGIIASKTSTLNTRISSSQKNIETLESKLKRKEQDLKTKYGQMEASLNSLEKQSDSITNFSDNQRSGR
;
A
#
# COMPACT_ATOMS: atom_id res chain seq x y z
N MET A 1 -24.76 41.07 -50.32
CA MET A 1 -25.39 42.40 -50.35
C MET A 1 -26.76 42.19 -50.96
N ALA A 2 -27.85 42.62 -50.30
CA ALA A 2 -29.11 42.72 -51.02
C ALA A 2 -28.91 43.72 -52.16
N ASP A 3 -29.41 43.42 -53.37
CA ASP A 3 -29.48 44.38 -54.47
C ASP A 3 -30.36 45.55 -54.00
N ILE A 4 -29.73 46.58 -53.44
CA ILE A 4 -30.42 47.83 -53.17
C ILE A 4 -30.50 48.55 -54.51
N SER A 5 -31.54 48.19 -55.27
CA SER A 5 -32.02 48.92 -56.43
C SER A 5 -32.30 50.36 -56.00
N ILE A 6 -31.58 51.32 -56.60
CA ILE A 6 -31.93 52.73 -56.48
C ILE A 6 -33.15 52.95 -57.38
N PRO A 7 -34.31 53.37 -56.85
CA PRO A 7 -35.49 53.62 -57.67
C PRO A 7 -35.20 54.69 -58.73
N GLY A 8 -35.38 54.36 -60.01
CA GLY A 8 -35.18 55.28 -61.15
C GLY A 8 -33.90 55.07 -61.97
N VAL A 9 -33.07 54.08 -61.64
CA VAL A 9 -31.82 53.74 -62.33
C VAL A 9 -32.08 52.54 -63.26
N THR A 10 -31.75 52.67 -64.55
CA THR A 10 -31.90 51.61 -65.54
C THR A 10 -30.58 50.85 -65.64
N ASP A 11 -30.54 49.54 -65.40
CA ASP A 11 -29.30 48.73 -65.45
C ASP A 11 -28.67 48.60 -66.87
N LYS A 12 -29.07 49.48 -67.80
CA LYS A 12 -28.65 49.58 -69.21
C LYS A 12 -27.13 49.68 -69.38
N TYR A 13 -26.42 50.29 -68.43
CA TYR A 13 -24.98 50.53 -68.52
C TYR A 13 -24.13 49.60 -67.63
N LYS A 14 -24.73 48.62 -66.93
CA LYS A 14 -24.04 47.70 -66.01
C LYS A 14 -23.11 48.42 -65.02
N THR A 15 -23.48 49.61 -64.57
CA THR A 15 -22.66 50.46 -63.68
C THR A 15 -22.35 49.74 -62.37
N ASN A 16 -23.26 48.92 -61.87
CA ASN A 16 -23.07 48.08 -60.69
C ASN A 16 -21.89 47.11 -60.85
N ASP A 17 -21.74 46.44 -62.00
CA ASP A 17 -20.62 45.53 -62.28
C ASP A 17 -19.28 46.28 -62.34
N LEU A 18 -19.27 47.48 -62.96
CA LEU A 18 -18.07 48.32 -63.00
C LEU A 18 -17.64 48.77 -61.60
N ILE A 19 -18.58 49.23 -60.78
CA ILE A 19 -18.31 49.60 -59.39
C ILE A 19 -17.77 48.39 -58.63
N LYS A 20 -18.38 47.21 -58.78
CA LYS A 20 -17.93 45.98 -58.13
C LYS A 20 -16.48 45.64 -58.50
N ASN A 21 -16.14 45.64 -59.79
CA ASN A 21 -14.79 45.34 -60.26
C ASN A 21 -13.75 46.36 -59.75
N LEU A 22 -14.09 47.66 -59.73
CA LEU A 22 -13.25 48.69 -59.13
C LEU A 22 -13.07 48.47 -57.62
N MET A 23 -14.14 48.11 -56.92
CA MET A 23 -14.10 47.82 -55.50
C MET A 23 -13.30 46.55 -55.17
N GLU A 24 -13.29 45.54 -56.03
CA GLU A 24 -12.45 44.35 -55.88
C GLU A 24 -10.95 44.69 -55.94
N ALA A 25 -10.54 45.52 -56.90
CA ALA A 25 -9.15 46.00 -56.98
C ALA A 25 -8.77 46.86 -55.76
N GLU A 26 -9.65 47.74 -55.31
CA GLU A 26 -9.44 48.59 -54.13
C GLU A 26 -9.40 47.77 -52.83
N ARG A 27 -10.02 46.57 -52.79
CA ARG A 27 -10.00 45.66 -51.63
C ARG A 27 -8.69 44.89 -51.46
N VAL A 28 -7.80 44.86 -52.46
CA VAL A 28 -6.54 44.09 -52.39
C VAL A 28 -5.69 44.41 -51.14
N PRO A 29 -5.48 45.69 -50.74
CA PRO A 29 -4.77 46.02 -49.51
C PRO A 29 -5.45 45.48 -48.25
N LEU A 30 -6.80 45.52 -48.19
CA LEU A 30 -7.58 44.98 -47.07
C LEU A 30 -7.41 43.46 -46.98
N THR A 31 -7.58 42.74 -48.09
CA THR A 31 -7.41 41.28 -48.13
C THR A 31 -5.99 40.86 -47.73
N ARG A 32 -4.97 41.61 -48.17
CA ARG A 32 -3.58 41.37 -47.78
C ARG A 32 -3.37 41.57 -46.27
N GLU A 33 -3.92 42.64 -45.70
CA GLU A 33 -3.84 42.93 -44.27
C GLU A 33 -4.57 41.86 -43.45
N GLN A 34 -5.75 41.42 -43.89
CA GLN A 34 -6.50 40.32 -43.26
C GLN A 34 -5.68 39.02 -43.24
N LYS A 35 -5.01 38.67 -44.35
CA LYS A 35 -4.12 37.49 -44.40
C LYS A 35 -2.91 37.63 -43.46
N GLN A 36 -2.35 38.84 -43.32
CA GLN A 36 -1.29 39.12 -42.35
C GLN A 36 -1.77 38.97 -40.92
N LEU A 37 -2.96 39.49 -40.59
CA LEU A 37 -3.58 39.33 -39.28
C LEU A 37 -3.73 37.85 -38.92
N GLU A 38 -4.26 37.03 -39.83
CA GLU A 38 -4.40 35.59 -39.60
C GLU A 38 -3.05 34.89 -39.41
N THR A 39 -2.02 35.33 -40.16
CA THR A 39 -0.65 34.85 -39.96
C THR A 39 -0.13 35.19 -38.56
N TYR A 40 -0.30 36.43 -38.09
CA TYR A 40 0.12 36.84 -36.75
C TYR A 40 -0.61 36.10 -35.64
N LYS A 41 -1.93 35.87 -35.79
CA LYS A 41 -2.71 35.06 -34.84
C LYS A 41 -2.20 33.62 -34.78
N THR A 42 -1.97 33.00 -35.94
CA THR A 42 -1.47 31.62 -36.02
C THR A 42 -0.07 31.50 -35.40
N GLN A 43 0.81 32.46 -35.67
CA GLN A 43 2.13 32.53 -35.03
C GLN A 43 2.02 32.68 -33.52
N GLN A 44 1.10 33.51 -33.03
CA GLN A 44 0.90 33.71 -31.60
C GLN A 44 0.41 32.42 -30.91
N GLU A 45 -0.58 31.75 -31.49
CA GLU A 45 -1.07 30.47 -30.99
C GLU A 45 0.02 29.40 -30.99
N THR A 46 0.82 29.36 -32.05
CA THR A 46 1.98 28.45 -32.17
C THR A 46 3.01 28.72 -31.07
N TRP A 47 3.34 29.98 -30.77
CA TRP A 47 4.22 30.32 -29.66
C TRP A 47 3.66 29.88 -28.30
N ARG A 48 2.35 30.03 -28.07
CA ARG A 48 1.70 29.52 -26.86
C ARG A 48 1.80 28.00 -26.78
N ASN A 49 1.59 27.28 -27.89
CA ASN A 49 1.74 25.83 -27.93
C ASN A 49 3.18 25.39 -27.62
N VAL A 50 4.18 26.03 -28.24
CA VAL A 50 5.60 25.81 -27.94
C VAL A 50 5.89 26.03 -26.46
N ASN A 51 5.34 27.09 -25.85
CA ASN A 51 5.49 27.33 -24.42
C ASN A 51 4.96 26.18 -23.56
N THR A 52 3.77 25.69 -23.91
CA THR A 52 3.15 24.54 -23.22
C THR A 52 3.99 23.28 -23.39
N GLN A 53 4.47 22.95 -24.60
CA GLN A 53 5.32 21.78 -24.83
C GLN A 53 6.66 21.89 -24.09
N MET A 54 7.29 23.06 -24.11
CA MET A 54 8.51 23.31 -23.34
C MET A 54 8.26 23.17 -21.83
N THR A 55 7.12 23.65 -21.32
CA THR A 55 6.74 23.51 -19.91
C THR A 55 6.56 22.05 -19.52
N TYR A 56 5.89 21.24 -20.35
CA TYR A 56 5.76 19.80 -20.09
C TYR A 56 7.10 19.06 -20.11
N VAL A 57 8.03 19.45 -20.97
CA VAL A 57 9.40 18.90 -20.92
C VAL A 57 10.07 19.32 -19.62
N ARG A 58 9.98 20.60 -19.22
CA ARG A 58 10.55 21.11 -17.96
C ARG A 58 10.04 20.36 -16.74
N GLU A 59 8.73 20.16 -16.62
CA GLU A 59 8.13 19.38 -15.52
C GLU A 59 8.67 17.95 -15.50
N SER A 60 8.71 17.29 -16.67
CA SER A 60 9.23 15.94 -16.81
C SER A 60 10.70 15.84 -16.39
N VAL A 61 11.58 16.72 -16.88
CA VAL A 61 13.00 16.70 -16.51
C VAL A 61 13.22 17.10 -15.05
N ARG A 62 12.44 18.04 -14.50
CA ARG A 62 12.53 18.40 -13.07
C ARG A 62 12.24 17.20 -12.18
N SER A 63 11.29 16.36 -12.55
CA SER A 63 11.01 15.14 -11.79
C SER A 63 12.24 14.20 -11.72
N LEU A 64 13.12 14.20 -12.74
CA LEU A 64 14.31 13.34 -12.79
C LEU A 64 15.46 13.78 -11.89
N TYR A 65 15.55 15.06 -11.52
CA TYR A 65 16.63 15.56 -10.66
C TYR A 65 16.17 16.15 -9.32
N SER A 66 14.87 16.37 -9.14
CA SER A 66 14.30 16.85 -7.88
C SER A 66 14.49 15.86 -6.72
N PHE A 67 14.15 16.29 -5.50
CA PHE A 67 14.15 15.43 -4.31
C PHE A 67 13.36 14.13 -4.53
N ASP A 68 12.25 14.19 -5.26
CA ASP A 68 11.37 13.05 -5.55
C ASP A 68 11.80 12.20 -6.77
N ASN A 69 13.04 12.36 -7.26
CA ASN A 69 13.55 11.58 -8.39
C ASN A 69 13.34 10.06 -8.21
N PRO A 70 13.01 9.33 -9.27
CA PRO A 70 12.69 7.89 -9.19
C PRO A 70 13.94 7.02 -8.98
N PHE A 71 15.14 7.55 -9.25
CA PHE A 71 16.38 6.80 -9.18
C PHE A 71 16.84 6.50 -7.74
N SER A 72 16.32 7.25 -6.76
CA SER A 72 16.54 6.98 -5.33
C SER A 72 15.42 6.16 -4.68
N SER A 73 14.37 5.81 -5.44
CA SER A 73 13.26 5.00 -4.95
C SER A 73 13.69 3.54 -4.77
N LYS A 74 13.19 2.92 -3.70
CA LYS A 74 13.49 1.54 -3.31
C LYS A 74 12.20 0.78 -3.08
N LEU A 75 12.24 -0.52 -3.31
CA LEU A 75 11.18 -1.47 -3.01
C LEU A 75 11.72 -2.52 -2.06
N ALA A 76 10.83 -3.10 -1.27
CA ALA A 76 11.12 -4.31 -0.52
C ALA A 76 10.29 -5.46 -1.05
N SER A 77 10.89 -6.65 -1.08
CA SER A 77 10.18 -7.91 -1.24
C SER A 77 10.41 -8.77 0.00
N SER A 78 9.46 -9.63 0.33
CA SER A 78 9.58 -10.58 1.45
C SER A 78 9.33 -12.00 0.93
N THR A 79 10.07 -12.97 1.44
CA THR A 79 9.79 -14.39 1.16
C THR A 79 8.52 -14.89 1.85
N ASP A 80 7.92 -14.09 2.75
CA ASP A 80 6.68 -14.37 3.47
C ASP A 80 5.86 -13.07 3.64
N GLU A 81 5.33 -12.55 2.53
CA GLU A 81 4.64 -11.25 2.48
C GLU A 81 3.37 -11.18 3.34
N TYR A 82 2.73 -12.32 3.62
CA TYR A 82 1.55 -12.42 4.48
C TYR A 82 1.89 -12.30 5.97
N ALA A 83 3.13 -12.59 6.36
CA ALA A 83 3.58 -12.49 7.73
C ALA A 83 4.32 -11.18 8.00
N VAL A 84 5.20 -10.78 7.09
CA VAL A 84 6.00 -9.56 7.22
C VAL A 84 6.28 -8.92 5.86
N SER A 85 6.03 -7.63 5.76
CA SER A 85 6.47 -6.78 4.65
C SER A 85 7.31 -5.61 5.15
N ALA A 86 7.96 -4.90 4.24
CA ALA A 86 8.77 -3.74 4.56
C ALA A 86 8.49 -2.58 3.60
N THR A 87 8.70 -1.37 4.08
CA THR A 87 8.59 -0.14 3.30
C THR A 87 9.90 0.63 3.48
N PRO A 88 10.83 0.56 2.51
CA PRO A 88 12.09 1.26 2.58
C PRO A 88 11.90 2.75 2.25
N LYS A 89 12.62 3.61 2.97
CA LYS A 89 12.82 5.01 2.60
C LYS A 89 13.94 5.12 1.56
N ARG A 90 14.09 6.32 0.97
CA ARG A 90 15.06 6.61 -0.10
C ARG A 90 16.52 6.36 0.28
N ASP A 91 16.84 6.39 1.57
CA ASP A 91 18.16 6.20 2.16
C ASP A 91 18.37 4.82 2.81
N ALA A 92 17.41 3.90 2.67
CA ALA A 92 17.58 2.51 3.10
C ALA A 92 18.75 1.82 2.38
N ALA A 93 19.57 1.03 3.07
CA ALA A 93 20.64 0.31 2.40
C ALA A 93 20.07 -0.73 1.40
N LEU A 94 20.76 -0.96 0.29
CA LEU A 94 20.44 -2.04 -0.64
C LEU A 94 21.04 -3.34 -0.08
N GLU A 95 20.23 -4.09 0.64
CA GLU A 95 20.65 -5.31 1.32
C GLU A 95 19.49 -6.28 1.48
N SER A 96 19.84 -7.53 1.80
CA SER A 96 18.88 -8.55 2.22
C SER A 96 19.15 -8.92 3.67
N PHE A 97 18.10 -9.01 4.47
CA PHE A 97 18.19 -9.39 5.88
C PHE A 97 17.05 -10.34 6.27
N LYS A 98 17.26 -11.10 7.34
CA LYS A 98 16.27 -12.06 7.84
C LYS A 98 15.49 -11.48 9.01
N VAL A 99 14.18 -11.67 8.98
CA VAL A 99 13.25 -11.34 10.06
C VAL A 99 12.41 -12.57 10.36
N GLU A 100 12.35 -12.97 11.61
CA GLU A 100 11.43 -14.00 12.09
C GLU A 100 10.38 -13.31 12.97
N VAL A 101 9.11 -13.45 12.63
CA VAL A 101 8.01 -12.96 13.47
C VAL A 101 7.61 -14.08 14.41
N LEU A 102 7.87 -13.89 15.71
CA LEU A 102 7.51 -14.84 16.75
C LEU A 102 6.05 -14.64 17.20
N GLN A 103 5.62 -13.38 17.25
CA GLN A 103 4.30 -12.96 17.69
C GLN A 103 3.97 -11.58 17.12
N THR A 104 2.70 -11.35 16.78
CA THR A 104 2.19 -10.01 16.44
C THR A 104 1.84 -9.22 17.70
N ALA A 105 1.81 -7.89 17.56
CA ALA A 105 1.20 -7.04 18.57
C ALA A 105 -0.32 -7.19 18.50
N THR A 106 -0.94 -7.44 19.64
CA THR A 106 -2.38 -7.62 19.79
C THR A 106 -2.93 -6.61 20.78
N ALA A 107 -4.23 -6.37 20.73
CA ALA A 107 -4.94 -5.45 21.59
C ALA A 107 -5.98 -6.21 22.42
N ASP A 108 -6.35 -5.68 23.58
CA ASP A 108 -7.42 -6.29 24.39
C ASP A 108 -8.75 -6.27 23.63
N ARG A 109 -9.39 -7.44 23.55
CA ARG A 109 -10.72 -7.62 22.97
C ARG A 109 -11.59 -8.39 23.94
N PHE A 110 -12.61 -7.73 24.46
CA PHE A 110 -13.51 -8.30 25.47
C PHE A 110 -14.88 -8.58 24.87
N LEU A 111 -15.35 -9.81 25.07
CA LEU A 111 -16.67 -10.26 24.66
C LEU A 111 -17.57 -10.40 25.90
N SER A 112 -18.82 -9.97 25.80
CA SER A 112 -19.83 -10.26 26.82
C SER A 112 -20.26 -11.72 26.80
N ALA A 113 -20.93 -12.17 27.86
CA ALA A 113 -21.79 -13.35 27.77
C ALA A 113 -22.95 -13.12 26.77
N GLU A 114 -23.74 -14.17 26.48
CA GLU A 114 -24.93 -14.04 25.64
C GLU A 114 -25.97 -13.10 26.28
N LEU A 115 -26.32 -12.04 25.56
CA LEU A 115 -27.30 -11.04 25.97
C LEU A 115 -28.60 -11.25 25.21
N ASP A 116 -29.72 -10.90 25.83
CA ASP A 116 -31.01 -10.82 25.14
C ASP A 116 -30.96 -9.71 24.06
N ALA A 117 -31.50 -10.00 22.87
CA ALA A 117 -31.56 -9.03 21.76
C ALA A 117 -32.28 -7.71 22.14
N LYS A 118 -33.19 -7.74 23.12
CA LYS A 118 -33.97 -6.59 23.61
C LYS A 118 -33.35 -5.91 24.84
N MET A 119 -32.20 -6.39 25.33
CA MET A 119 -31.51 -5.81 26.48
C MET A 119 -31.34 -4.29 26.32
N GLN A 120 -31.64 -3.55 27.39
CA GLN A 120 -31.39 -2.13 27.49
C GLN A 120 -30.10 -1.88 28.24
N VAL A 121 -29.26 -0.99 27.72
CA VAL A 121 -28.07 -0.49 28.41
C VAL A 121 -28.53 0.56 29.42
N PRO A 122 -28.19 0.43 30.72
CA PRO A 122 -28.60 1.37 31.77
C PRO A 122 -28.06 2.79 31.54
N ALA A 123 -28.74 3.80 32.09
CA ALA A 123 -28.23 5.17 32.09
C ALA A 123 -27.01 5.28 33.02
N GLY A 124 -26.05 6.13 32.67
CA GLY A 124 -24.87 6.37 33.49
C GLY A 124 -23.70 6.99 32.73
N ASN A 125 -22.62 7.28 33.45
CA ASN A 125 -21.38 7.78 32.88
C ASN A 125 -20.45 6.61 32.51
N TYR A 126 -20.26 6.38 31.22
CA TYR A 126 -19.46 5.29 30.68
C TYR A 126 -18.07 5.78 30.37
N GLU A 127 -17.07 5.21 31.05
CA GLU A 127 -15.67 5.58 30.90
C GLU A 127 -14.82 4.37 30.54
N TYR A 128 -14.06 4.51 29.46
CA TYR A 128 -13.09 3.54 28.98
C TYR A 128 -11.71 4.21 28.90
N ALA A 129 -10.65 3.45 29.17
CA ALA A 129 -9.30 3.94 28.93
C ALA A 129 -8.42 2.84 28.33
N VAL A 130 -7.56 3.25 27.41
CA VAL A 130 -6.45 2.45 26.90
C VAL A 130 -5.17 3.23 27.18
N ASN A 131 -4.47 2.82 28.25
CA ASN A 131 -3.37 3.60 28.83
C ASN A 131 -3.82 5.07 29.07
N ASP A 132 -3.11 6.06 28.53
CA ASP A 132 -3.45 7.49 28.71
C ASP A 132 -4.68 7.97 27.92
N LYS A 133 -5.16 7.19 26.93
CA LYS A 133 -6.28 7.62 26.08
C LYS A 133 -7.61 7.24 26.71
N LYS A 134 -8.42 8.26 27.02
CA LYS A 134 -9.73 8.10 27.67
C LYS A 134 -10.88 8.39 26.70
N VAL A 135 -11.95 7.60 26.80
CA VAL A 135 -13.23 7.79 26.15
C VAL A 135 -14.31 7.81 27.23
N SER A 136 -14.97 8.96 27.41
CA SER A 136 -16.01 9.14 28.43
C SER A 136 -17.25 9.79 27.85
N PHE A 137 -18.43 9.31 28.23
CA PHE A 137 -19.70 9.94 27.88
C PHE A 137 -20.84 9.55 28.82
N ASN A 138 -21.79 10.47 28.97
CA ASN A 138 -23.03 10.23 29.70
C ASN A 138 -24.09 9.62 28.77
N TRP A 139 -24.52 8.40 29.09
CA TRP A 139 -25.56 7.67 28.38
C TRP A 139 -26.91 7.79 29.09
N LYS A 140 -27.98 8.02 28.33
CA LYS A 140 -29.34 8.22 28.87
C LYS A 140 -30.13 6.92 29.10
N GLY A 141 -29.52 5.78 28.80
CA GLY A 141 -30.20 4.50 28.71
C GLY A 141 -30.82 4.27 27.33
N GLY A 142 -30.94 3.00 26.92
CA GLY A 142 -31.54 2.66 25.63
C GLY A 142 -31.03 1.36 25.02
N LYS A 143 -31.30 1.16 23.74
CA LYS A 143 -30.92 -0.06 23.01
C LYS A 143 -29.40 -0.21 22.92
N LEU A 144 -28.93 -1.45 22.93
CA LEU A 144 -27.51 -1.78 22.75
C LEU A 144 -26.93 -1.25 21.42
N SER A 145 -27.72 -1.27 20.34
CA SER A 145 -27.31 -0.73 19.02
C SER A 145 -26.99 0.76 19.08
N ASP A 146 -27.83 1.53 19.75
CA ASP A 146 -27.69 2.99 19.84
C ASP A 146 -26.51 3.35 20.75
N PHE A 147 -26.30 2.56 21.81
CA PHE A 147 -25.15 2.65 22.69
C PHE A 147 -23.83 2.41 21.93
N VAL A 148 -23.75 1.33 21.14
CA VAL A 148 -22.55 1.00 20.34
C VAL A 148 -22.25 2.09 19.30
N ALA A 149 -23.27 2.63 18.63
CA ALA A 149 -23.09 3.75 17.70
C ALA A 149 -22.58 5.02 18.41
N ALA A 150 -23.14 5.35 19.58
CA ALA A 150 -22.72 6.49 20.38
C ALA A 150 -21.27 6.34 20.88
N LEU A 151 -20.88 5.13 21.30
CA LEU A 151 -19.53 4.82 21.72
C LEU A 151 -18.55 4.99 20.55
N ASN A 152 -18.77 4.30 19.42
CA ASN A 152 -17.88 4.37 18.24
C ASN A 152 -17.68 5.81 17.71
N ARG A 153 -18.73 6.65 17.75
CA ARG A 153 -18.62 8.06 17.33
C ARG A 153 -17.68 8.88 18.20
N ARG A 154 -17.52 8.50 19.47
CA ARG A 154 -16.68 9.22 20.46
C ARG A 154 -15.28 8.62 20.62
N SER A 155 -15.09 7.37 20.21
CA SER A 155 -13.87 6.61 20.47
C SER A 155 -12.70 6.88 19.53
N ALA A 156 -12.95 7.48 18.36
CA ALA A 156 -11.93 7.71 17.32
C ALA A 156 -11.02 6.47 17.11
N ASN A 157 -9.71 6.62 17.23
CA ASN A 157 -8.73 5.52 17.07
C ASN A 157 -8.34 4.86 18.41
N THR A 158 -9.22 4.86 19.42
CA THR A 158 -8.90 4.33 20.76
C THR A 158 -9.51 2.96 21.00
N ILE A 159 -10.84 2.85 20.86
CA ILE A 159 -11.58 1.59 21.03
C ILE A 159 -12.65 1.49 19.95
N LYS A 160 -13.15 0.29 19.73
CA LYS A 160 -14.27 0.00 18.85
C LYS A 160 -15.22 -0.97 19.54
N ALA A 161 -16.51 -0.76 19.36
CA ALA A 161 -17.56 -1.63 19.85
C ALA A 161 -18.36 -2.20 18.68
N SER A 162 -18.81 -3.45 18.81
CA SER A 162 -19.66 -4.11 17.82
C SER A 162 -20.62 -5.09 18.50
N ILE A 163 -21.69 -5.42 17.80
CA ILE A 163 -22.68 -6.41 18.23
C ILE A 163 -22.51 -7.64 17.33
N ILE A 164 -22.37 -8.81 17.95
CA ILE A 164 -22.29 -10.10 17.27
C ILE A 164 -23.62 -10.82 17.49
N GLY A 165 -24.36 -11.12 16.42
CA GLY A 165 -25.56 -11.95 16.50
C GLY A 165 -25.19 -13.42 16.72
N ILE A 166 -25.72 -14.04 17.78
CA ILE A 166 -25.47 -15.45 18.12
C ILE A 166 -26.64 -16.32 17.65
N SER A 167 -27.87 -15.88 17.93
CA SER A 167 -29.10 -16.50 17.46
C SER A 167 -30.19 -15.43 17.29
N LYS A 168 -31.41 -15.82 16.93
CA LYS A 168 -32.53 -14.89 16.68
C LYS A 168 -32.79 -13.93 17.86
N ASP A 169 -32.64 -14.43 19.08
CA ASP A 169 -32.97 -13.68 20.31
C ASP A 169 -31.73 -13.41 21.19
N LYS A 170 -30.52 -13.79 20.73
CA LYS A 170 -29.27 -13.65 21.47
C LYS A 170 -28.19 -12.92 20.67
N GLN A 171 -27.46 -12.04 21.35
CA GLN A 171 -26.34 -11.30 20.81
C GLN A 171 -25.22 -11.17 21.85
N ALA A 172 -24.00 -10.85 21.44
CA ALA A 172 -22.92 -10.47 22.33
C ALA A 172 -22.37 -9.09 21.97
N LEU A 173 -21.98 -8.34 22.99
CA LEU A 173 -21.26 -7.08 22.85
C LEU A 173 -19.76 -7.37 22.82
N LEU A 174 -19.08 -6.88 21.78
CA LEU A 174 -17.63 -6.86 21.69
C LEU A 174 -17.13 -5.44 21.89
N ILE A 175 -16.11 -5.26 22.74
CA ILE A 175 -15.36 -4.02 22.87
C ILE A 175 -13.87 -4.35 22.71
N GLU A 176 -13.23 -3.74 21.72
CA GLU A 176 -11.82 -3.93 21.37
C GLU A 176 -11.04 -2.63 21.48
N SER A 177 -9.78 -2.70 21.94
CA SER A 177 -8.82 -1.63 21.78
C SER A 177 -8.30 -1.59 20.34
N LEU A 178 -8.09 -0.39 19.81
CA LEU A 178 -7.42 -0.17 18.52
C LEU A 178 -5.92 0.10 18.68
N ILE A 179 -5.42 0.05 19.92
CA ILE A 179 -4.02 0.25 20.28
C ILE A 179 -3.50 -1.09 20.79
N THR A 180 -2.55 -1.65 20.05
CA THR A 180 -1.89 -2.91 20.37
C THR A 180 -0.79 -2.71 21.41
N GLY A 181 -0.28 -3.80 21.99
CA GLY A 181 0.85 -3.78 22.91
C GLY A 181 0.45 -4.04 24.35
N SER A 182 1.31 -4.71 25.10
CA SER A 182 1.04 -5.26 26.43
C SER A 182 0.65 -4.20 27.47
N GLU A 183 1.23 -3.01 27.38
CA GLU A 183 0.92 -1.86 28.24
C GLU A 183 -0.42 -1.19 27.91
N ASN A 184 -0.96 -1.39 26.69
CA ASN A 184 -2.18 -0.75 26.22
C ASN A 184 -3.43 -1.53 26.62
N ARG A 185 -3.61 -1.66 27.94
CA ARG A 185 -4.72 -2.39 28.56
C ARG A 185 -6.03 -1.61 28.46
N LEU A 186 -7.09 -2.28 28.01
CA LEU A 186 -8.43 -1.70 27.99
C LEU A 186 -9.07 -1.83 29.38
N THR A 187 -9.47 -0.70 29.94
CA THR A 187 -10.07 -0.62 31.28
C THR A 187 -11.46 0.00 31.23
N PHE A 188 -12.29 -0.40 32.19
CA PHE A 188 -13.68 0.04 32.34
C PHE A 188 -13.83 0.76 33.68
N SER A 189 -14.46 1.93 33.68
CA SER A 189 -14.70 2.75 34.87
C SER A 189 -16.14 3.28 34.91
N GLY A 190 -16.62 3.63 36.10
CA GLY A 190 -17.99 4.10 36.32
C GLY A 190 -19.03 3.10 35.83
N ALA A 191 -20.05 3.58 35.11
CA ALA A 191 -21.12 2.74 34.58
C ALA A 191 -20.62 1.71 33.55
N ALA A 192 -19.49 1.96 32.88
CA ALA A 192 -18.90 0.99 31.97
C ALA A 192 -18.43 -0.27 32.70
N ARG A 193 -17.83 -0.11 33.89
CA ARG A 193 -17.41 -1.23 34.73
C ARG A 193 -18.60 -2.03 35.23
N ASP A 194 -19.61 -1.34 35.75
CA ASP A 194 -20.78 -1.98 36.33
C ASP A 194 -21.57 -2.74 35.25
N PHE A 195 -21.68 -2.15 34.05
CA PHE A 195 -22.28 -2.82 32.89
C PHE A 195 -21.42 -3.99 32.36
N ALA A 196 -20.10 -3.85 32.34
CA ALA A 196 -19.20 -4.95 31.94
C ALA A 196 -19.27 -6.14 32.91
N LEU A 197 -19.47 -5.89 34.21
CA LEU A 197 -19.75 -6.93 35.20
C LEU A 197 -21.12 -7.57 34.98
N GLN A 198 -22.17 -6.76 34.79
CA GLN A 198 -23.52 -7.25 34.55
C GLN A 198 -23.61 -8.14 33.30
N THR A 199 -22.85 -7.81 32.26
CA THR A 199 -22.85 -8.52 30.98
C THR A 199 -21.84 -9.67 30.93
N GLY A 200 -21.12 -9.96 32.02
CA GLY A 200 -20.13 -11.04 32.06
C GLY A 200 -18.92 -10.81 31.15
N MET A 201 -18.62 -9.56 30.80
CA MET A 201 -17.44 -9.20 30.01
C MET A 201 -16.18 -9.21 30.90
N ILE A 202 -16.31 -8.70 32.12
CA ILE A 202 -15.28 -8.75 33.16
C ILE A 202 -15.84 -9.38 34.43
N GLY A 203 -14.94 -9.87 35.27
CA GLY A 203 -15.23 -10.44 36.59
C GLY A 203 -14.21 -9.95 37.61
N LYS A 204 -14.48 -10.16 38.89
CA LYS A 204 -13.53 -9.80 39.95
C LYS A 204 -12.24 -10.61 39.82
N ALA A 205 -11.09 -9.95 39.88
CA ALA A 205 -9.78 -10.57 39.82
C ALA A 205 -9.56 -11.41 41.07
N PRO A 206 -9.43 -12.74 40.99
CA PRO A 206 -9.37 -13.57 42.19
C PRO A 206 -8.24 -13.12 43.13
N ALA A 207 -8.56 -12.86 44.39
CA ALA A 207 -7.54 -12.56 45.41
C ALA A 207 -7.00 -13.89 45.96
N ALA A 208 -5.73 -13.92 46.35
CA ALA A 208 -5.21 -15.06 47.10
C ALA A 208 -6.03 -15.22 48.40
N ALA A 209 -6.54 -16.42 48.66
CA ALA A 209 -7.20 -16.71 49.93
C ALA A 209 -6.16 -16.71 51.07
N GLN A 210 -6.54 -16.23 52.25
CA GLN A 210 -5.69 -16.34 53.44
C GLN A 210 -5.39 -17.82 53.78
N ASP A 211 -6.41 -18.68 53.68
CA ASP A 211 -6.26 -20.13 53.80
C ASP A 211 -5.91 -20.73 52.43
N SER A 212 -4.85 -21.54 52.38
CA SER A 212 -4.41 -22.22 51.15
C SER A 212 -4.61 -23.72 51.24
N PHE A 213 -5.13 -24.31 50.16
CA PHE A 213 -5.07 -25.74 49.91
C PHE A 213 -3.69 -26.03 49.32
N THR A 214 -2.84 -26.70 50.11
CA THR A 214 -1.53 -27.16 49.66
C THR A 214 -1.49 -28.67 49.74
N ILE A 215 -0.99 -29.31 48.69
CA ILE A 215 -0.77 -30.76 48.68
C ILE A 215 0.65 -31.02 49.21
N LYS A 216 0.77 -31.83 50.26
CA LYS A 216 2.06 -32.20 50.86
C LYS A 216 2.24 -33.72 50.89
N ARG A 217 3.48 -34.17 50.75
CA ARG A 217 3.83 -35.60 50.67
C ARG A 217 3.37 -36.41 51.88
N ASP A 218 3.35 -35.81 53.07
CA ASP A 218 2.91 -36.43 54.33
C ASP A 218 1.38 -36.47 54.52
N THR A 219 0.64 -35.68 53.72
CA THR A 219 -0.82 -35.57 53.82
C THR A 219 -1.59 -36.38 52.79
N ILE A 220 -0.94 -36.78 51.69
CA ILE A 220 -1.58 -37.54 50.62
C ILE A 220 -1.78 -39.01 51.01
N ARG A 221 -2.84 -39.61 50.45
CA ARG A 221 -3.21 -41.02 50.64
C ARG A 221 -3.27 -41.72 49.28
N ASN A 222 -3.27 -43.05 49.28
CA ASN A 222 -3.50 -43.82 48.06
C ASN A 222 -4.89 -43.51 47.51
N ALA A 223 -5.00 -43.39 46.18
CA ALA A 223 -6.26 -43.32 45.47
C ALA A 223 -6.61 -44.73 44.99
N ASP A 224 -7.58 -45.38 45.62
CA ASP A 224 -7.89 -46.81 45.41
C ASP A 224 -6.63 -47.70 45.54
N ASN A 225 -6.30 -48.43 44.48
CA ASN A 225 -5.13 -49.31 44.40
C ASN A 225 -3.86 -48.58 43.93
N LEU A 226 -3.93 -47.28 43.64
CA LEU A 226 -2.81 -46.50 43.12
C LEU A 226 -1.93 -45.97 44.26
N ASN A 227 -0.63 -46.25 44.18
CA ASN A 227 0.33 -45.88 45.21
C ASN A 227 0.64 -44.38 45.17
N SER A 228 0.43 -43.70 46.29
CA SER A 228 0.74 -42.27 46.45
C SER A 228 2.21 -41.99 46.72
N LYS A 229 2.99 -42.98 47.18
CA LYS A 229 4.41 -42.78 47.56
C LYS A 229 5.33 -42.48 46.38
N THR A 230 4.91 -42.86 45.17
CA THR A 230 5.64 -42.65 43.91
C THR A 230 5.45 -41.25 43.35
N VAL A 231 4.53 -40.46 43.90
CA VAL A 231 4.30 -39.08 43.47
C VAL A 231 5.52 -38.23 43.79
N GLU A 232 6.05 -37.55 42.77
CA GLU A 232 7.23 -36.71 42.88
C GLU A 232 6.81 -35.26 43.08
N PHE A 233 7.44 -34.58 44.04
CA PHE A 233 7.17 -33.18 44.37
C PHE A 233 8.33 -32.32 43.90
N SER A 234 8.04 -31.37 43.00
CA SER A 234 8.98 -30.33 42.58
C SER A 234 8.62 -28.98 43.21
N GLN A 235 9.38 -27.93 42.86
CA GLN A 235 9.13 -26.58 43.34
C GLN A 235 7.71 -26.10 42.97
N ASP A 236 7.28 -26.35 41.73
CA ASP A 236 6.04 -25.76 41.18
C ASP A 236 4.96 -26.80 40.81
N ALA A 237 5.32 -28.07 40.73
CA ALA A 237 4.44 -29.13 40.25
C ALA A 237 4.61 -30.47 40.98
N LEU A 238 3.59 -31.32 40.87
CA LEU A 238 3.58 -32.72 41.27
C LEU A 238 3.58 -33.58 40.00
N THR A 239 4.45 -34.58 39.94
CA THR A 239 4.45 -35.58 38.89
C THR A 239 3.85 -36.86 39.44
N VAL A 240 2.83 -37.39 38.77
CA VAL A 240 2.17 -38.66 39.06
C VAL A 240 2.59 -39.66 37.97
N PRO A 241 3.54 -40.57 38.24
CA PRO A 241 3.96 -41.59 37.29
C PRO A 241 2.80 -42.46 36.77
N PRO A 242 3.00 -43.24 35.68
CA PRO A 242 2.07 -44.27 35.26
C PRO A 242 1.65 -45.18 36.43
N ARG A 243 0.41 -45.69 36.40
CA ARG A 243 -0.15 -46.60 37.42
C ARG A 243 0.01 -46.10 38.86
N SER A 244 -0.05 -44.78 39.05
CA SER A 244 0.02 -44.16 40.37
C SER A 244 -1.03 -43.07 40.55
N GLY A 245 -1.22 -42.61 41.77
CA GLY A 245 -2.34 -41.72 42.09
C GLY A 245 -2.36 -41.38 43.56
N PHE A 246 -3.09 -40.32 43.90
CA PHE A 246 -3.20 -39.87 45.27
C PHE A 246 -4.53 -39.16 45.56
N GLU A 247 -4.95 -39.23 46.81
CA GLU A 247 -6.04 -38.45 47.39
C GLU A 247 -5.43 -37.43 48.35
N SER A 248 -5.79 -36.15 48.20
CA SER A 248 -5.37 -35.06 49.08
C SER A 248 -6.58 -34.41 49.76
N PRO A 249 -6.69 -34.46 51.10
CA PRO A 249 -7.80 -33.84 51.82
C PRO A 249 -7.86 -32.32 51.60
N ILE A 250 -9.04 -31.79 51.28
CA ILE A 250 -9.29 -30.35 51.16
C ILE A 250 -9.64 -29.81 52.57
N PRO A 251 -8.95 -28.77 53.06
CA PRO A 251 -9.26 -28.17 54.36
C PRO A 251 -10.72 -27.72 54.47
N GLN A 252 -11.38 -28.06 55.58
CA GLN A 252 -12.79 -27.72 55.82
C GLN A 252 -13.08 -26.22 55.72
N LYS A 253 -12.13 -25.36 56.11
CA LYS A 253 -12.24 -23.90 55.96
C LYS A 253 -12.46 -23.47 54.51
N ILE A 254 -11.80 -24.15 53.57
CA ILE A 254 -11.92 -23.87 52.13
C ILE A 254 -13.21 -24.50 51.59
N ALA A 255 -13.54 -25.72 52.01
CA ALA A 255 -14.74 -26.42 51.56
C ALA A 255 -16.06 -25.80 52.03
N ALA A 256 -16.09 -25.14 53.19
CA ALA A 256 -17.29 -24.53 53.75
C ALA A 256 -17.57 -23.11 53.21
N GLU A 257 -16.56 -22.42 52.69
CA GLU A 257 -16.66 -21.03 52.25
C GLU A 257 -17.00 -20.95 50.76
N LYS A 258 -18.26 -20.64 50.45
CA LYS A 258 -18.78 -20.57 49.06
C LYS A 258 -18.01 -19.63 48.13
N THR A 259 -17.21 -18.70 48.66
CA THR A 259 -16.44 -17.73 47.88
C THR A 259 -15.05 -18.22 47.49
N LYS A 260 -14.62 -19.38 48.03
CA LYS A 260 -13.30 -19.96 47.76
C LYS A 260 -13.33 -20.84 46.51
N THR A 261 -12.23 -20.81 45.79
CA THR A 261 -12.03 -21.64 44.59
C THR A 261 -10.60 -22.16 44.57
N ILE A 262 -10.45 -23.44 44.24
CA ILE A 262 -9.15 -24.10 44.07
C ILE A 262 -8.84 -24.16 42.56
N ARG A 263 -7.67 -23.70 42.14
CA ARG A 263 -7.23 -23.71 40.74
C ARG A 263 -5.91 -24.44 40.56
N PHE A 264 -5.77 -25.18 39.47
CA PHE A 264 -4.54 -25.84 39.06
C PHE A 264 -4.61 -26.24 37.58
N ASN A 265 -3.45 -26.54 37.00
CA ASN A 265 -3.35 -27.08 35.65
C ASN A 265 -2.83 -28.52 35.71
N VAL A 266 -3.32 -29.36 34.82
CA VAL A 266 -2.89 -30.76 34.67
C VAL A 266 -2.64 -31.06 33.20
N ARG A 267 -1.61 -31.84 32.91
CA ARG A 267 -1.33 -32.37 31.58
C ARG A 267 -0.80 -33.80 31.63
N ALA A 268 -1.11 -34.59 30.61
CA ALA A 268 -0.55 -35.91 30.39
C ALA A 268 0.63 -35.82 29.43
N ILE A 269 1.82 -36.24 29.86
CA ILE A 269 3.05 -36.21 29.06
C ILE A 269 3.44 -37.65 28.73
N ASP A 270 3.64 -37.94 27.45
CA ASP A 270 4.15 -39.23 27.01
C ASP A 270 5.55 -39.49 27.57
N ILE A 271 5.77 -40.73 27.99
CA ILE A 271 7.08 -41.25 28.40
C ILE A 271 7.42 -42.51 27.59
N PRO A 272 8.71 -42.83 27.40
CA PRO A 272 9.12 -44.04 26.70
C PRO A 272 8.48 -45.31 27.29
N ALA A 273 8.17 -46.28 26.42
CA ALA A 273 7.67 -47.58 26.87
C ALA A 273 8.75 -48.35 27.63
N GLU A 274 8.39 -48.88 28.80
CA GLU A 274 9.26 -49.77 29.56
C GLU A 274 9.17 -51.18 28.96
N GLU A 275 10.29 -51.72 28.48
CA GLU A 275 10.34 -53.03 27.84
C GLU A 275 10.56 -54.14 28.90
N VAL A 276 9.57 -55.01 29.13
CA VAL A 276 9.69 -56.14 30.06
C VAL A 276 10.11 -57.41 29.31
N LEU A 277 11.14 -58.12 29.82
CA LEU A 277 11.52 -59.45 29.32
C LEU A 277 10.61 -60.51 29.95
N PRO A 278 10.02 -61.46 29.18
CA PRO A 278 9.29 -62.57 29.76
C PRO A 278 10.23 -63.50 30.56
N ASP A 279 9.73 -64.05 31.68
CA ASP A 279 10.48 -64.93 32.59
C ASP A 279 11.08 -66.13 31.83
N LYS A 280 12.41 -66.20 31.77
CA LYS A 280 13.14 -67.33 31.21
C LYS A 280 13.05 -68.52 32.17
N PRO A 281 12.79 -69.76 31.72
CA PRO A 281 12.98 -70.93 32.57
C PRO A 281 14.46 -71.07 32.96
N GLU A 282 14.74 -71.08 34.27
CA GLU A 282 16.08 -71.32 34.79
C GLU A 282 16.38 -72.83 34.70
N LEU A 283 17.33 -73.23 33.87
CA LEU A 283 17.80 -74.62 33.85
C LEU A 283 18.69 -74.85 35.09
N PRO A 284 18.39 -75.84 35.94
CA PRO A 284 19.16 -76.06 37.15
C PRO A 284 20.59 -76.51 36.82
N SER A 285 21.57 -76.02 37.60
CA SER A 285 22.97 -76.47 37.53
C SER A 285 23.07 -77.97 37.78
N ALA A 286 23.97 -78.66 37.08
CA ALA A 286 24.22 -80.11 37.23
C ALA A 286 24.71 -80.52 38.64
N GLY A 287 25.00 -79.55 39.51
CA GLY A 287 25.34 -79.76 40.91
C GLY A 287 26.80 -80.16 41.12
N THR A 288 27.28 -79.94 42.34
CA THR A 288 28.65 -80.26 42.75
C THR A 288 28.61 -81.06 44.04
N VAL A 289 29.50 -82.04 44.21
CA VAL A 289 29.73 -82.69 45.50
C VAL A 289 31.12 -82.32 46.01
N SER A 290 31.22 -81.97 47.30
CA SER A 290 32.49 -81.59 47.93
C SER A 290 32.82 -82.53 49.10
N PHE A 291 34.04 -83.03 49.17
CA PHE A 291 34.56 -83.77 50.33
C PHE A 291 35.94 -83.24 50.71
N LYS A 292 36.05 -82.61 51.89
CA LYS A 292 37.21 -81.81 52.31
C LYS A 292 37.51 -80.73 51.25
N ASP A 293 38.75 -80.67 50.76
CA ASP A 293 39.20 -79.65 49.81
C ASP A 293 39.04 -80.08 48.33
N VAL A 294 38.32 -81.19 48.05
CA VAL A 294 38.07 -81.65 46.68
C VAL A 294 36.59 -81.45 46.34
N THR A 295 36.34 -80.62 45.33
CA THR A 295 35.01 -80.41 44.73
C THR A 295 34.96 -81.11 43.38
N LEU A 296 34.01 -82.02 43.21
CA LEU A 296 33.70 -82.65 41.92
C LEU A 296 32.40 -82.03 41.40
N SER A 297 32.51 -81.35 40.27
CA SER A 297 31.35 -80.84 39.51
C SER A 297 30.84 -81.94 38.60
N ASN A 298 29.52 -82.16 38.61
CA ASN A 298 28.88 -83.09 37.67
C ASN A 298 28.97 -82.51 36.24
N GLU A 299 29.05 -83.35 35.21
CA GLU A 299 29.04 -82.85 33.83
C GLU A 299 27.76 -82.07 33.53
N GLU A 300 27.89 -80.93 32.86
CA GLU A 300 26.74 -80.14 32.44
C GLU A 300 25.83 -80.97 31.53
N PHE A 301 24.52 -80.80 31.66
CA PHE A 301 23.56 -81.47 30.78
C PHE A 301 23.85 -81.05 29.33
N ASP A 302 24.36 -81.96 28.50
CA ASP A 302 24.44 -81.76 27.05
C ASP A 302 23.03 -81.80 26.47
N THR A 303 22.31 -80.69 26.58
CA THR A 303 21.07 -80.50 25.84
C THR A 303 21.45 -80.15 24.41
N LYS A 304 21.28 -81.09 23.47
CA LYS A 304 21.38 -80.86 22.02
C LYS A 304 20.33 -79.90 21.43
N LEU A 305 19.67 -79.11 22.28
CA LEU A 305 18.73 -78.08 21.84
C LEU A 305 19.54 -76.81 21.54
N PRO A 306 19.49 -76.28 20.30
CA PRO A 306 20.13 -75.02 19.98
C PRO A 306 19.56 -73.91 20.88
N LEU A 307 20.45 -73.03 21.36
CA LEU A 307 20.07 -71.81 22.07
C LEU A 307 19.08 -71.04 21.18
N SER A 308 17.82 -70.95 21.61
CA SER A 308 16.77 -70.21 20.90
C SER A 308 17.19 -68.75 20.75
N GLU A 309 16.99 -68.20 19.54
CA GLU A 309 17.27 -66.81 19.21
C GLU A 309 16.61 -65.83 20.20
N GLU A 310 17.32 -64.74 20.46
CA GLU A 310 17.00 -63.69 21.42
C GLU A 310 15.54 -63.24 21.23
N THR A 311 14.68 -63.54 22.20
CA THR A 311 13.24 -63.27 22.09
C THR A 311 13.03 -61.75 22.19
N GLU A 312 12.64 -61.11 21.09
CA GLU A 312 12.33 -59.68 21.06
C GLU A 312 11.25 -59.34 22.10
N LYS A 313 11.53 -58.34 22.93
CA LYS A 313 10.60 -57.85 23.96
C LYS A 313 9.37 -57.27 23.27
N VAL A 314 8.19 -57.85 23.52
CA VAL A 314 6.93 -57.31 23.00
C VAL A 314 6.41 -56.23 23.95
N PRO A 315 6.22 -54.97 23.52
CA PRO A 315 5.67 -53.92 24.35
C PRO A 315 4.25 -54.27 24.82
N ALA A 316 3.93 -54.06 26.10
CA ALA A 316 2.57 -54.22 26.60
C ALA A 316 1.61 -53.21 25.93
N GLU A 317 0.36 -53.60 25.67
CA GLU A 317 -0.64 -52.72 25.07
C GLU A 317 -0.85 -51.45 25.94
N PRO A 318 -0.77 -50.24 25.35
CA PRO A 318 -0.86 -49.01 26.10
C PRO A 318 -2.30 -48.79 26.62
N VAL A 319 -2.44 -48.54 27.91
CA VAL A 319 -3.69 -48.04 28.48
C VAL A 319 -3.66 -46.52 28.46
N GLU A 320 -4.65 -45.92 27.79
CA GLU A 320 -4.87 -44.47 27.80
C GLU A 320 -6.13 -44.12 28.59
N ASP A 321 -5.97 -43.28 29.62
CA ASP A 321 -7.06 -42.78 30.46
C ASP A 321 -6.82 -41.29 30.77
N TYR A 322 -7.68 -40.44 30.20
CA TYR A 322 -7.63 -39.00 30.39
C TYR A 322 -8.59 -38.52 31.50
N ALA A 323 -9.42 -39.39 32.07
CA ALA A 323 -10.29 -39.08 33.20
C ALA A 323 -9.51 -39.19 34.50
N ALA A 324 -8.58 -38.25 34.72
CA ALA A 324 -7.59 -38.38 35.79
C ALA A 324 -7.88 -37.56 37.06
N VAL A 325 -8.83 -36.61 37.02
CA VAL A 325 -9.01 -35.61 38.08
C VAL A 325 -10.44 -35.70 38.62
N PHE A 326 -10.58 -35.85 39.94
CA PHE A 326 -11.86 -36.03 40.59
C PHE A 326 -11.96 -35.18 41.86
N VAL A 327 -13.18 -34.74 42.18
CA VAL A 327 -13.52 -34.19 43.51
C VAL A 327 -14.25 -35.26 44.28
N LYS A 328 -13.76 -35.59 45.47
CA LYS A 328 -14.43 -36.52 46.38
C LYS A 328 -15.37 -35.75 47.29
N ALA A 329 -16.62 -36.17 47.37
CA ALA A 329 -17.60 -35.65 48.31
C ALA A 329 -17.43 -36.26 49.71
N ALA A 330 -18.10 -35.70 50.72
CA ALA A 330 -18.03 -36.17 52.11
C ALA A 330 -18.57 -37.60 52.31
N ASP A 331 -19.48 -38.05 51.43
CA ASP A 331 -20.02 -39.41 51.41
C ASP A 331 -19.10 -40.44 50.73
N GLY A 332 -17.97 -40.00 50.18
CA GLY A 332 -17.00 -40.82 49.46
C GLY A 332 -17.23 -40.90 47.95
N THR A 333 -18.31 -40.31 47.42
CA THR A 333 -18.57 -40.28 45.98
C THR A 333 -17.51 -39.45 45.26
N GLU A 334 -16.91 -40.02 44.21
CA GLU A 334 -15.96 -39.31 43.37
C GLU A 334 -16.66 -38.75 42.13
N ILE A 335 -16.57 -37.43 41.96
CA ILE A 335 -17.12 -36.71 40.83
C ILE A 335 -15.99 -36.45 39.83
N PRO A 336 -16.00 -37.08 38.64
CA PRO A 336 -15.00 -36.81 37.61
C PRO A 336 -15.10 -35.35 37.16
N LEU A 337 -13.96 -34.70 37.07
CA LEU A 337 -13.83 -33.44 36.35
C LEU A 337 -13.60 -33.73 34.85
N GLY A 338 -13.69 -32.71 34.00
CA GLY A 338 -13.50 -32.87 32.56
C GLY A 338 -12.18 -33.59 32.21
N PRO A 339 -12.14 -34.40 31.14
CA PRO A 339 -10.94 -35.17 30.80
C PRO A 339 -9.78 -34.25 30.44
N LEU A 340 -8.56 -34.74 30.66
CA LEU A 340 -7.35 -34.09 30.20
C LEU A 340 -7.35 -33.97 28.68
N LYS A 341 -6.91 -32.82 28.18
CA LYS A 341 -6.60 -32.65 26.76
C LYS A 341 -5.46 -33.59 26.36
N PRO A 342 -5.50 -34.16 25.14
CA PRO A 342 -4.44 -35.02 24.63
C PRO A 342 -3.15 -34.22 24.33
N ASN A 343 -2.09 -34.92 23.93
CA ASN A 343 -0.86 -34.35 23.36
C ASN A 343 -0.07 -33.38 24.28
N GLY A 344 -0.12 -33.55 25.60
CA GLY A 344 0.67 -32.73 26.53
C GLY A 344 0.10 -31.33 26.79
N GLU A 345 -1.08 -31.01 26.28
CA GLU A 345 -1.73 -29.73 26.51
C GLU A 345 -2.19 -29.56 27.97
N ASN A 346 -2.09 -28.33 28.47
CA ASN A 346 -2.62 -28.00 29.79
C ASN A 346 -4.16 -27.99 29.79
N THR A 347 -4.73 -28.67 30.77
CA THR A 347 -6.14 -28.60 31.13
C THR A 347 -6.25 -27.84 32.45
N SER A 348 -6.95 -26.71 32.44
CA SER A 348 -7.16 -25.88 33.62
C SER A 348 -8.39 -26.33 34.39
N TYR A 349 -8.23 -26.60 35.69
CA TYR A 349 -9.32 -26.95 36.58
C TYR A 349 -9.59 -25.83 37.58
N SER A 350 -10.87 -25.60 37.86
CA SER A 350 -11.36 -24.63 38.83
C SER A 350 -12.48 -25.28 39.63
N ILE A 351 -12.23 -25.51 40.92
CA ILE A 351 -13.17 -26.16 41.84
C ILE A 351 -13.70 -25.09 42.79
N ALA A 352 -14.87 -24.54 42.51
CA ALA A 352 -15.53 -23.61 43.42
C ALA A 352 -16.26 -24.38 44.53
N ALA A 353 -16.12 -23.95 45.77
CA ALA A 353 -16.81 -24.59 46.91
C ALA A 353 -18.34 -24.52 46.76
N SER A 354 -18.87 -23.56 46.00
CA SER A 354 -20.29 -23.46 45.64
C SER A 354 -20.77 -24.62 44.76
N ASP A 355 -19.92 -25.11 43.86
CA ASP A 355 -20.29 -26.07 42.82
C ASP A 355 -20.17 -27.51 43.32
N TYR A 356 -19.37 -27.70 44.37
CA TYR A 356 -19.16 -28.99 45.04
C TYR A 356 -19.45 -28.88 46.54
N PRO A 357 -20.71 -28.67 46.96
CA PRO A 357 -21.06 -28.62 48.37
C PRO A 357 -20.64 -29.90 49.09
N GLY A 358 -19.85 -29.76 50.16
CA GLY A 358 -19.36 -30.91 50.92
C GLY A 358 -18.19 -31.66 50.26
N MET A 359 -17.44 -31.04 49.35
CA MET A 359 -16.16 -31.58 48.89
C MET A 359 -15.21 -31.86 50.07
N SER A 360 -14.57 -33.03 50.04
CA SER A 360 -13.70 -33.53 51.11
C SER A 360 -12.25 -33.73 50.66
N ALA A 361 -12.02 -34.10 49.40
CA ALA A 361 -10.67 -34.32 48.87
C ALA A 361 -10.58 -34.08 47.36
N LEU A 362 -9.36 -33.75 46.90
CA LEU A 362 -8.98 -33.82 45.49
C LEU A 362 -8.32 -35.18 45.23
N VAL A 363 -8.73 -35.87 44.17
CA VAL A 363 -8.20 -37.18 43.80
C VAL A 363 -7.61 -37.11 42.40
N ILE A 364 -6.38 -37.59 42.26
CA ILE A 364 -5.66 -37.72 40.98
C ILE A 364 -5.36 -39.18 40.73
N LYS A 365 -5.81 -39.72 39.59
CA LYS A 365 -5.62 -41.11 39.17
C LYS A 365 -4.90 -41.15 37.83
N ASN A 366 -3.70 -41.72 37.78
CA ASN A 366 -3.01 -41.98 36.53
C ASN A 366 -3.06 -43.48 36.21
N ASN A 367 -4.10 -43.90 35.49
CA ASN A 367 -4.24 -45.28 35.03
C ASN A 367 -3.44 -45.60 33.76
N ASN A 368 -2.77 -44.59 33.18
CA ASN A 368 -1.97 -44.75 31.96
C ASN A 368 -0.74 -45.63 32.21
N THR A 369 -0.24 -46.30 31.17
CA THR A 369 1.03 -47.07 31.20
C THR A 369 2.23 -46.31 30.61
N HIS A 370 2.00 -45.36 29.70
CA HIS A 370 3.07 -44.62 28.98
C HIS A 370 2.94 -43.11 29.13
N LYS A 371 2.18 -42.64 30.12
CA LYS A 371 2.01 -41.22 30.37
C LYS A 371 2.22 -40.93 31.83
N LYS A 372 2.99 -39.91 32.12
CA LYS A 372 3.01 -39.28 33.45
C LYS A 372 2.05 -38.11 33.44
N ILE A 373 1.40 -37.88 34.58
CA ILE A 373 0.57 -36.70 34.78
C ILE A 373 1.38 -35.66 35.53
N VAL A 374 1.42 -34.43 35.02
CA VAL A 374 2.06 -33.29 35.70
C VAL A 374 0.98 -32.30 36.10
N MET A 375 0.88 -32.02 37.40
CA MET A 375 -0.10 -31.12 37.99
C MET A 375 0.64 -29.94 38.63
N THR A 376 0.26 -28.69 38.36
CA THR A 376 0.77 -27.53 39.11
C THR A 376 0.25 -27.58 40.55
N LYS A 377 1.02 -27.06 41.51
CA LYS A 377 0.49 -26.90 42.88
C LYS A 377 -0.84 -26.11 42.85
N PRO A 378 -1.85 -26.53 43.63
CA PRO A 378 -3.12 -25.83 43.65
C PRO A 378 -2.97 -24.46 44.32
N GLU A 379 -3.63 -23.48 43.73
CA GLU A 379 -3.83 -22.17 44.32
C GLU A 379 -5.24 -22.07 44.88
N THR A 380 -5.38 -21.51 46.08
CA THR A 380 -6.70 -21.16 46.62
C THR A 380 -6.91 -19.67 46.50
N ILE A 381 -8.02 -19.31 45.88
CA ILE A 381 -8.43 -17.93 45.66
C ILE A 381 -9.75 -17.67 46.39
N ASP A 382 -9.92 -16.42 46.80
CA ASP A 382 -11.16 -15.90 47.36
C ASP A 382 -11.72 -14.82 46.43
N MET A 383 -12.87 -15.11 45.83
CA MET A 383 -13.54 -14.16 44.95
C MET A 383 -14.17 -12.99 45.72
N ALA A 384 -14.45 -13.13 47.02
CA ALA A 384 -15.00 -12.05 47.82
C ALA A 384 -13.96 -10.98 48.18
N ALA A 385 -12.70 -11.38 48.39
CA ALA A 385 -11.61 -10.51 48.80
C ALA A 385 -10.94 -9.70 47.65
N SER A 386 -11.45 -9.84 46.43
CA SER A 386 -10.91 -9.20 45.22
C SER A 386 -11.17 -7.69 45.14
N SER A 387 -10.13 -6.92 44.78
CA SER A 387 -10.19 -5.49 44.47
C SER A 387 -10.02 -5.15 42.97
N GLY A 388 -9.60 -6.10 42.14
CA GLY A 388 -9.34 -5.90 40.70
C GLY A 388 -10.40 -6.52 39.79
N TYR A 389 -10.27 -6.34 38.47
CA TYR A 389 -11.10 -7.00 37.46
C TYR A 389 -10.25 -7.74 36.42
N ILE A 390 -10.68 -8.94 36.03
CA ILE A 390 -10.12 -9.72 34.91
C ILE A 390 -11.18 -9.86 33.81
N PRO A 391 -10.77 -10.05 32.55
CA PRO A 391 -11.70 -10.50 31.54
C PRO A 391 -12.21 -11.90 31.83
N LEU A 392 -13.52 -12.12 31.66
CA LEU A 392 -14.11 -13.45 31.76
C LEU A 392 -14.08 -14.18 30.42
N ASN A 393 -14.31 -13.45 29.32
CA ASN A 393 -14.27 -13.96 27.96
C ASN A 393 -13.33 -13.09 27.09
N PRO A 394 -12.01 -13.07 27.34
CA PRO A 394 -11.08 -12.38 26.46
C PRO A 394 -11.06 -13.11 25.12
N ALA A 395 -11.44 -12.41 24.06
CA ALA A 395 -11.33 -12.94 22.71
C ALA A 395 -9.94 -12.68 22.10
N GLU A 396 -9.22 -11.69 22.62
CA GLU A 396 -7.80 -11.43 22.39
C GLU A 396 -7.26 -10.65 23.60
N THR A 397 -6.00 -10.84 23.96
CA THR A 397 -5.35 -10.08 25.04
C THR A 397 -4.25 -9.20 24.49
N ALA A 398 -4.09 -8.01 25.04
CA ALA A 398 -3.05 -7.07 24.63
C ALA A 398 -1.65 -7.67 24.83
N ALA A 399 -0.84 -7.69 23.78
CA ALA A 399 0.51 -8.20 23.81
C ALA A 399 1.38 -7.50 22.76
N ASP A 400 2.69 -7.51 22.97
CA ASP A 400 3.64 -6.86 22.07
C ASP A 400 4.03 -7.76 20.90
N ALA A 401 4.34 -7.13 19.76
CA ALA A 401 5.02 -7.80 18.67
C ALA A 401 6.41 -8.25 19.14
N LYS A 402 6.77 -9.48 18.80
CA LYS A 402 8.09 -10.05 19.07
C LYS A 402 8.66 -10.54 17.76
N ILE A 403 9.79 -9.98 17.39
CA ILE A 403 10.52 -10.37 16.17
C ILE A 403 11.96 -10.74 16.53
N LYS A 404 12.57 -11.59 15.71
CA LYS A 404 14.00 -11.85 15.76
C LYS A 404 14.66 -11.25 14.52
N TYR A 405 15.57 -10.30 14.75
CA TYR A 405 16.34 -9.65 13.70
C TYR A 405 17.83 -9.90 13.98
N GLN A 406 18.56 -10.44 13.00
CA GLN A 406 19.98 -10.79 13.15
C GLN A 406 20.29 -11.63 14.41
N GLY A 407 19.35 -12.48 14.84
CA GLY A 407 19.49 -13.31 16.04
C GLY A 407 19.00 -12.66 17.35
N ILE A 408 18.78 -11.34 17.36
CA ILE A 408 18.35 -10.57 18.54
C ILE A 408 16.82 -10.53 18.58
N THR A 409 16.24 -10.88 19.73
CA THR A 409 14.79 -10.76 19.94
C THR A 409 14.46 -9.33 20.34
N ILE A 410 13.58 -8.69 19.58
CA ILE A 410 13.13 -7.31 19.76
C ILE A 410 11.63 -7.33 20.02
N THR A 411 11.19 -6.49 20.96
CA THR A 411 9.78 -6.36 21.36
C THR A 411 9.29 -4.95 21.08
N ARG A 412 8.11 -4.81 20.46
CA ARG A 412 7.47 -3.51 20.16
C ARG A 412 5.96 -3.58 20.40
N PRO A 413 5.33 -2.51 20.91
CA PRO A 413 3.88 -2.48 21.15
C PRO A 413 3.06 -2.38 19.85
N SER A 414 3.71 -2.14 18.70
CA SER A 414 3.07 -1.91 17.40
C SER A 414 3.50 -2.95 16.39
N ASN A 415 2.61 -3.27 15.45
CA ASN A 415 2.91 -4.06 14.26
C ASN A 415 3.58 -3.25 13.13
N THR A 416 3.65 -1.93 13.26
CA THR A 416 4.46 -1.06 12.41
C THR A 416 5.70 -0.65 13.18
N ILE A 417 6.87 -1.10 12.73
CA ILE A 417 8.15 -0.98 13.45
C ILE A 417 9.17 -0.27 12.54
N ASP A 418 9.58 0.94 12.88
CA ASP A 418 10.42 1.81 12.04
C ASP A 418 11.82 2.10 12.62
N ASP A 419 12.18 1.42 13.71
CA ASP A 419 13.40 1.68 14.49
C ASP A 419 14.35 0.47 14.59
N VAL A 420 14.07 -0.62 13.87
CA VAL A 420 14.88 -1.86 13.89
C VAL A 420 15.90 -1.88 12.77
N VAL A 421 15.47 -1.52 11.56
CA VAL A 421 16.33 -1.44 10.38
C VAL A 421 16.39 0.02 9.96
N PRO A 422 17.58 0.63 9.87
CA PRO A 422 17.71 2.04 9.49
C PRO A 422 16.94 2.32 8.19
N ASN A 423 16.08 3.33 8.23
CA ASN A 423 15.32 3.79 7.07
C ASN A 423 14.37 2.74 6.45
N VAL A 424 14.00 1.70 7.19
CA VAL A 424 13.03 0.70 6.75
C VAL A 424 11.96 0.53 7.82
N THR A 425 10.70 0.65 7.40
CA THR A 425 9.55 0.35 8.24
C THR A 425 9.10 -1.08 7.99
N LEU A 426 9.12 -1.93 9.01
CA LEU A 426 8.58 -3.29 8.98
C LEU A 426 7.09 -3.26 9.33
N ASN A 427 6.30 -4.00 8.56
CA ASN A 427 4.87 -4.20 8.79
C ASN A 427 4.62 -5.67 9.11
N ILE A 428 4.31 -5.95 10.37
CA ILE A 428 4.08 -7.28 10.92
C ILE A 428 2.60 -7.63 10.82
N GLN A 429 2.28 -8.78 10.25
CA GLN A 429 0.90 -9.19 9.95
C GLN A 429 0.55 -10.55 10.53
N ALA A 430 1.51 -11.48 10.54
CA ALA A 430 1.34 -12.81 11.11
C ALA A 430 2.67 -13.37 11.61
N LYS A 431 2.59 -14.46 12.38
CA LYS A 431 3.75 -15.25 12.79
C LYS A 431 4.36 -15.95 11.56
N THR A 432 5.68 -15.94 11.44
CA THR A 432 6.39 -16.69 10.40
C THR A 432 6.66 -18.13 10.85
N GLU A 433 6.54 -19.11 9.95
CA GLU A 433 6.92 -20.52 10.24
C GLU A 433 8.44 -20.73 10.25
N LYS A 434 9.16 -19.93 9.46
CA LYS A 434 10.62 -19.90 9.34
C LYS A 434 11.08 -18.45 9.12
N PRO A 435 12.34 -18.10 9.40
CA PRO A 435 12.83 -16.75 9.15
C PRO A 435 12.59 -16.31 7.69
N ALA A 436 11.88 -15.20 7.51
CA ALA A 436 11.62 -14.59 6.22
C ALA A 436 12.80 -13.71 5.80
N THR A 437 13.19 -13.76 4.53
CA THR A 437 14.20 -12.86 3.97
C THR A 437 13.48 -11.66 3.35
N ILE A 438 13.87 -10.46 3.77
CA ILE A 438 13.44 -9.20 3.18
C ILE A 438 14.60 -8.68 2.33
N SER A 439 14.32 -8.31 1.08
CA SER A 439 15.30 -7.77 0.15
C SER A 439 14.92 -6.35 -0.25
N ILE A 440 15.84 -5.41 -0.06
CA ILE A 440 15.69 -4.01 -0.48
C ILE A 440 16.40 -3.81 -1.81
N GLU A 441 15.64 -3.46 -2.84
CA GLU A 441 16.14 -3.26 -4.20
C GLU A 441 15.78 -1.88 -4.75
N PRO A 442 16.53 -1.35 -5.74
CA PRO A 442 16.10 -0.17 -6.48
C PRO A 442 14.75 -0.38 -7.18
N ASP A 443 13.90 0.65 -7.20
CA ASP A 443 12.65 0.64 -7.98
C ASP A 443 12.93 0.88 -9.47
N LYS A 444 13.32 -0.19 -10.15
CA LYS A 444 13.69 -0.18 -11.57
C LYS A 444 12.51 0.23 -12.46
N LYS A 445 11.29 -0.15 -12.07
CA LYS A 445 10.07 0.15 -12.83
C LYS A 445 9.76 1.64 -12.81
N ALA A 446 9.77 2.27 -11.64
CA ALA A 446 9.56 3.71 -11.52
C ALA A 446 10.61 4.51 -12.30
N ALA A 447 11.89 4.11 -12.24
CA ALA A 447 12.95 4.73 -13.01
C ALA A 447 12.72 4.61 -14.53
N LYS A 448 12.37 3.40 -15.02
CA LYS A 448 12.07 3.15 -16.43
C LYS A 448 10.89 4.00 -16.93
N GLU A 449 9.78 4.02 -16.19
CA GLU A 449 8.58 4.78 -16.56
C GLU A 449 8.83 6.29 -16.64
N ALA A 450 9.63 6.82 -15.72
CA ALA A 450 10.02 8.23 -15.74
C ALA A 450 10.91 8.57 -16.95
N LEU A 451 11.85 7.69 -17.30
CA LEU A 451 12.72 7.87 -18.47
C LEU A 451 11.92 7.79 -19.78
N ILE A 452 10.95 6.87 -19.89
CA ILE A 452 10.03 6.79 -21.03
C ILE A 452 9.21 8.08 -21.15
N THR A 453 8.68 8.57 -20.03
CA THR A 453 7.89 9.81 -19.99
C THR A 453 8.73 11.00 -20.44
N PHE A 454 9.97 11.12 -19.97
CA PHE A 454 10.92 12.12 -20.43
C PHE A 454 11.15 12.05 -21.94
N VAL A 455 11.50 10.88 -22.47
CA VAL A 455 11.75 10.71 -23.91
C VAL A 455 10.52 11.09 -24.73
N GLY A 456 9.32 10.67 -24.32
CA GLY A 456 8.07 11.00 -25.00
C GLY A 456 7.82 12.51 -25.07
N LYS A 457 7.95 13.23 -23.94
CA LYS A 457 7.76 14.69 -23.89
C LYS A 457 8.85 15.42 -24.68
N TYR A 458 10.10 15.01 -24.53
CA TYR A 458 11.23 15.57 -25.27
C TYR A 458 11.05 15.41 -26.78
N ASN A 459 10.67 14.21 -27.25
CA ASN A 459 10.45 13.94 -28.67
C ASN A 459 9.29 14.75 -29.25
N ARG A 460 8.20 14.92 -28.49
CA ARG A 460 7.08 15.77 -28.92
C ARG A 460 7.51 17.23 -29.10
N LEU A 461 8.31 17.76 -28.19
CA LEU A 461 8.89 19.09 -28.33
C LEU A 461 9.85 19.16 -29.54
N MET A 462 10.75 18.19 -29.70
CA MET A 462 11.66 18.15 -30.83
C MET A 462 10.92 18.08 -32.17
N ALA A 463 9.82 17.34 -32.24
CA ALA A 463 8.97 17.26 -33.43
C ALA A 463 8.39 18.63 -33.78
N GLU A 464 7.83 19.31 -32.79
CA GLU A 464 7.32 20.67 -32.96
C GLU A 464 8.42 21.65 -33.40
N LEU A 465 9.59 21.64 -32.75
CA LEU A 465 10.71 22.48 -33.15
C LEU A 465 11.19 22.16 -34.58
N ASN A 466 11.17 20.90 -34.98
CA ASN A 466 11.52 20.47 -36.34
C ASN A 466 10.51 21.01 -37.37
N ILE A 467 9.21 20.85 -37.11
CA ILE A 467 8.13 21.36 -37.97
C ILE A 467 8.26 22.88 -38.13
N LEU A 468 8.49 23.61 -37.03
CA LEU A 468 8.51 25.07 -37.06
C LEU A 468 9.75 25.66 -37.74
N THR A 469 10.91 25.00 -37.62
CA THR A 469 12.20 25.57 -38.06
C THR A 469 12.69 25.04 -39.42
N GLN A 470 12.03 24.04 -40.00
CA GLN A 470 12.42 23.42 -41.26
C GLN A 470 11.24 23.31 -42.22
N THR A 471 11.50 23.22 -43.51
CA THR A 471 10.49 23.20 -44.58
C THR A 471 10.28 21.81 -45.19
N LYS A 472 10.84 20.76 -44.57
CA LYS A 472 10.85 19.39 -45.08
C LYS A 472 9.57 18.65 -44.70
N PRO A 473 8.68 18.30 -45.66
CA PRO A 473 7.42 17.60 -45.36
C PRO A 473 7.62 16.24 -44.68
N GLU A 474 8.78 15.60 -44.93
CA GLU A 474 9.12 14.29 -44.35
C GLU A 474 9.17 14.33 -42.81
N ILE A 475 9.35 15.51 -42.22
CA ILE A 475 9.28 15.68 -40.76
C ILE A 475 7.92 15.26 -40.22
N ILE A 476 6.84 15.53 -40.96
CA ILE A 476 5.47 15.22 -40.53
C ILE A 476 5.13 13.77 -40.85
N THR A 477 5.48 13.29 -42.05
CA THR A 477 5.14 11.92 -42.48
C THR A 477 5.82 10.84 -41.65
N GLU A 478 6.93 11.16 -40.98
CA GLU A 478 7.64 10.23 -40.09
C GLU A 478 7.07 10.20 -38.66
N LEU A 479 6.16 11.11 -38.31
CA LEU A 479 5.51 11.14 -37.01
C LEU A 479 4.28 10.25 -37.04
N GLU A 480 4.49 8.93 -37.09
CA GLU A 480 3.42 7.92 -37.20
C GLU A 480 2.37 7.98 -36.07
N TYR A 481 2.72 8.62 -34.95
CA TYR A 481 1.81 8.82 -33.82
C TYR A 481 0.90 10.06 -33.97
N PHE A 482 1.05 10.86 -35.04
CA PHE A 482 0.15 11.96 -35.33
C PHE A 482 -1.16 11.42 -35.92
N THR A 483 -2.27 11.92 -35.40
CA THR A 483 -3.57 11.78 -36.07
C THR A 483 -3.59 12.58 -37.37
N GLU A 484 -4.53 12.27 -38.28
CA GLU A 484 -4.68 13.02 -39.53
C GLU A 484 -4.87 14.53 -39.31
N ASP A 485 -5.62 14.90 -38.26
CA ASP A 485 -5.87 16.30 -37.92
C ASP A 485 -4.61 16.99 -37.38
N GLU A 486 -3.81 16.30 -36.57
CA GLU A 486 -2.51 16.81 -36.12
C GLU A 486 -1.54 16.99 -37.28
N ALA A 487 -1.52 16.07 -38.25
CA ALA A 487 -0.68 16.17 -39.45
C ALA A 487 -1.08 17.40 -40.29
N LYS A 488 -2.38 17.59 -40.57
CA LYS A 488 -2.88 18.78 -41.29
C LYS A 488 -2.58 20.08 -40.53
N ALA A 489 -2.69 20.07 -39.21
CA ALA A 489 -2.33 21.23 -38.38
C ALA A 489 -0.81 21.50 -38.40
N ALA A 490 0.02 20.47 -38.48
CA ALA A 490 1.47 20.57 -38.61
C ALA A 490 1.89 21.11 -39.98
N GLU A 491 1.22 20.70 -41.06
CA GLU A 491 1.49 21.21 -42.42
C GLU A 491 1.32 22.73 -42.50
N LYS A 492 0.30 23.28 -41.84
CA LYS A 492 0.08 24.73 -41.75
C LYS A 492 1.18 25.48 -41.00
N ARG A 493 1.91 24.79 -40.12
CA ARG A 493 2.98 25.35 -39.28
C ARG A 493 4.39 25.03 -39.81
N LEU A 494 4.50 24.19 -40.84
CA LEU A 494 5.77 23.77 -41.41
C LEU A 494 6.58 24.99 -41.90
N GLY A 495 7.79 25.15 -41.37
CA GLY A 495 8.70 26.24 -41.70
C GLY A 495 8.27 27.63 -41.23
N MET A 496 7.19 27.75 -40.44
CA MET A 496 6.63 29.04 -40.01
C MET A 496 7.65 29.95 -39.29
N PHE A 497 8.61 29.36 -38.59
CA PHE A 497 9.66 30.02 -37.83
C PHE A 497 11.07 29.67 -38.34
N GLN A 498 11.22 29.41 -39.64
CA GLN A 498 12.53 29.13 -40.24
C GLN A 498 13.56 30.26 -40.03
N THR A 499 13.10 31.52 -39.96
CA THR A 499 13.95 32.69 -39.70
C THR A 499 14.11 33.00 -38.20
N GLU A 500 13.48 32.22 -37.32
CA GLU A 500 13.55 32.42 -35.87
C GLU A 500 14.75 31.68 -35.27
N PHE A 501 15.88 32.37 -35.22
CA PHE A 501 17.13 31.80 -34.71
C PHE A 501 17.03 31.32 -33.26
N SER A 502 16.16 31.90 -32.42
CA SER A 502 16.04 31.44 -31.03
C SER A 502 15.56 29.99 -30.95
N LEU A 503 14.57 29.58 -31.75
CA LEU A 503 14.09 28.20 -31.76
C LEU A 503 15.10 27.25 -32.38
N ALA A 504 15.77 27.66 -33.47
CA ALA A 504 16.82 26.85 -34.09
C ALA A 504 18.01 26.64 -33.12
N ASN A 505 18.41 27.66 -32.38
CA ASN A 505 19.48 27.59 -31.38
C ASN A 505 19.06 26.78 -30.15
N GLY A 506 17.83 26.97 -29.65
CA GLY A 506 17.28 26.16 -28.55
C GLY A 506 17.23 24.68 -28.91
N LYS A 507 16.72 24.35 -30.10
CA LYS A 507 16.74 22.97 -30.62
C LYS A 507 18.16 22.39 -30.68
N ARG A 508 19.12 23.13 -31.24
CA ARG A 508 20.53 22.69 -31.30
C ARG A 508 21.11 22.48 -29.90
N ALA A 509 20.81 23.37 -28.95
CA ALA A 509 21.25 23.22 -27.57
C ALA A 509 20.69 21.95 -26.92
N LEU A 510 19.41 21.62 -27.11
CA LEU A 510 18.81 20.37 -26.65
C LEU A 510 19.50 19.12 -27.24
N GLN A 511 19.84 19.16 -28.54
CA GLN A 511 20.60 18.10 -29.19
C GLN A 511 22.02 17.97 -28.60
N THR A 512 22.71 19.08 -28.37
CA THR A 512 24.04 19.09 -27.74
C THR A 512 23.98 18.55 -26.31
N ILE A 513 22.99 18.97 -25.51
CA ILE A 513 22.79 18.51 -24.14
C ILE A 513 22.56 16.98 -24.11
N THR A 514 21.64 16.46 -24.91
CA THR A 514 21.30 15.03 -24.90
C THR A 514 22.39 14.12 -25.49
N SER A 515 23.24 14.65 -26.38
CA SER A 515 24.40 13.94 -26.95
C SER A 515 25.70 14.13 -26.14
N GLY A 516 25.69 15.02 -25.15
CA GLY A 516 26.85 15.39 -24.34
C GLY A 516 27.28 14.29 -23.37
N ARG A 517 28.51 14.43 -22.87
CA ARG A 517 29.04 13.63 -21.75
C ARG A 517 28.90 14.42 -20.46
N TYR A 518 28.40 13.76 -19.42
CA TYR A 518 28.25 14.29 -18.07
C TYR A 518 29.08 13.42 -17.13
N PRO A 519 30.37 13.77 -16.89
CA PRO A 519 31.20 13.09 -15.91
C PRO A 519 30.70 13.43 -14.49
N THR A 520 30.72 12.45 -13.59
CA THR A 520 30.18 12.56 -12.23
C THR A 520 31.21 12.08 -11.22
N ALA A 521 31.29 10.77 -10.98
CA ALA A 521 32.37 10.12 -10.22
C ALA A 521 33.45 9.55 -11.17
N ASP A 522 34.67 9.37 -10.65
CA ASP A 522 35.81 8.85 -11.43
C ASP A 522 35.57 7.43 -11.97
N ASP A 523 34.79 6.62 -11.24
CA ASP A 523 34.42 5.24 -11.57
C ASP A 523 33.08 5.12 -12.32
N ALA A 524 32.40 6.24 -12.60
CA ALA A 524 31.07 6.24 -13.22
C ALA A 524 31.09 5.54 -14.59
N GLN A 525 30.31 4.46 -14.71
CA GLN A 525 30.20 3.68 -15.94
C GLN A 525 29.25 4.36 -16.93
N ILE A 526 28.16 4.96 -16.44
CA ILE A 526 27.14 5.65 -17.26
C ILE A 526 27.36 7.17 -17.19
N THR A 527 28.00 7.74 -18.22
CA THR A 527 28.26 9.19 -18.34
C THR A 527 27.62 9.83 -19.57
N MET A 528 26.80 9.08 -20.31
CA MET A 528 26.09 9.54 -21.52
C MET A 528 24.74 8.82 -21.62
N CYS A 529 23.71 9.48 -22.16
CA CYS A 529 22.40 8.87 -22.47
C CYS A 529 22.53 7.52 -23.19
N ARG A 530 23.42 7.44 -24.20
CA ARG A 530 23.58 6.22 -25.00
C ARG A 530 23.91 4.99 -24.15
N LYS A 531 24.64 5.17 -23.04
CA LYS A 531 25.00 4.09 -22.12
C LYS A 531 23.84 3.63 -21.24
N SER A 532 22.82 4.48 -21.02
CA SER A 532 21.59 4.11 -20.31
C SER A 532 20.51 3.54 -21.24
N GLY A 533 20.85 3.24 -22.51
CA GLY A 533 19.88 2.74 -23.50
C GLY A 533 19.05 3.83 -24.18
N ILE A 534 19.30 5.11 -23.92
CA ILE A 534 18.62 6.24 -24.56
C ILE A 534 19.56 6.85 -25.58
N SER A 535 19.22 6.90 -26.86
CA SER A 535 20.16 7.42 -27.86
C SER A 535 19.48 8.32 -28.88
N THR A 536 20.23 9.25 -29.45
CA THR A 536 19.79 10.01 -30.63
C THR A 536 19.95 9.23 -31.93
N SER A 537 20.51 8.02 -31.85
CA SER A 537 20.77 7.13 -32.98
C SER A 537 20.84 5.70 -32.44
N ALA A 538 19.75 4.94 -32.47
CA ALA A 538 19.93 3.50 -32.32
C ALA A 538 20.68 3.03 -33.56
N SER A 539 22.01 2.92 -33.45
CA SER A 539 22.77 2.06 -34.33
C SER A 539 22.29 0.65 -34.05
N THR A 540 21.23 0.20 -34.72
CA THR A 540 21.04 -1.23 -34.94
C THR A 540 22.34 -1.69 -35.57
N SER A 541 23.08 -2.54 -34.85
CA SER A 541 24.29 -3.17 -35.35
C SER A 541 23.98 -3.76 -36.72
N GLY A 542 24.52 -3.18 -37.80
CA GLY A 542 24.31 -3.65 -39.17
C GLY A 542 23.80 -2.62 -40.19
N PHE A 543 23.36 -1.42 -39.79
CA PHE A 543 23.01 -0.36 -40.75
C PHE A 543 24.10 0.73 -40.80
N THR A 544 24.83 0.81 -41.92
CA THR A 544 25.88 1.83 -42.19
C THR A 544 25.34 3.15 -42.75
N GLY A 545 24.02 3.26 -42.96
CA GLY A 545 23.39 4.50 -43.44
C GLY A 545 22.97 5.43 -42.30
N VAL A 546 23.43 6.68 -42.35
CA VAL A 546 22.84 7.78 -41.57
C VAL A 546 21.51 8.13 -42.22
N SER A 547 20.40 7.57 -41.74
CA SER A 547 19.10 8.01 -42.25
C SER A 547 18.89 9.48 -41.84
N ALA A 548 18.54 10.33 -42.80
CA ALA A 548 18.28 11.75 -42.54
C ALA A 548 17.19 11.96 -41.47
N SER A 549 16.32 10.95 -41.29
CA SER A 549 15.33 10.87 -40.23
C SER A 549 15.91 10.91 -38.82
N ARG A 550 17.03 10.21 -38.60
CA ARG A 550 17.68 10.04 -37.29
C ARG A 550 18.47 11.28 -36.84
N LEU A 551 18.82 12.19 -37.75
CA LEU A 551 19.53 13.44 -37.43
C LEU A 551 18.63 14.54 -36.85
N ARG A 552 17.32 14.27 -36.67
CA ARG A 552 16.35 15.28 -36.20
C ARG A 552 16.38 15.51 -34.68
N GLY A 553 17.22 14.76 -33.97
CA GLY A 553 17.45 14.92 -32.53
C GLY A 553 16.40 14.28 -31.65
N TYR A 554 15.60 13.35 -32.17
CA TYR A 554 14.73 12.49 -31.38
C TYR A 554 15.58 11.53 -30.53
N LEU A 555 15.08 11.17 -29.35
CA LEU A 555 15.60 10.12 -28.50
C LEU A 555 14.85 8.81 -28.74
N GLU A 556 15.59 7.72 -28.86
CA GLU A 556 15.08 6.37 -28.99
C GLU A 556 15.46 5.56 -27.75
N ILE A 557 14.57 4.68 -27.31
CA ILE A 557 14.79 3.79 -26.16
C ILE A 557 15.08 2.39 -26.67
N ASP A 558 16.25 1.86 -26.32
CA ASP A 558 16.54 0.44 -26.38
C ASP A 558 16.08 -0.19 -25.06
N GLU A 559 14.87 -0.76 -25.04
CA GLU A 559 14.27 -1.29 -23.81
C GLU A 559 15.15 -2.37 -23.16
N LYS A 560 15.84 -3.19 -23.94
CA LYS A 560 16.73 -4.24 -23.40
C LYS A 560 17.91 -3.63 -22.66
N LYS A 561 18.52 -2.57 -23.20
CA LYS A 561 19.59 -1.85 -22.52
C LYS A 561 19.09 -1.06 -21.32
N LEU A 562 17.90 -0.45 -21.45
CA LEU A 562 17.28 0.29 -20.37
C LEU A 562 16.89 -0.62 -19.20
N ASP A 563 16.48 -1.86 -19.44
CA ASP A 563 16.18 -2.84 -18.39
C ASP A 563 17.46 -3.36 -17.70
N ALA A 564 18.58 -3.42 -18.42
CA ALA A 564 19.87 -3.87 -17.90
C ALA A 564 20.64 -2.79 -17.11
N ALA A 565 20.56 -1.51 -17.52
CA ALA A 565 21.37 -0.44 -16.93
C ALA A 565 21.11 -0.16 -15.43
N PRO A 566 19.85 -0.20 -14.92
CA PRO A 566 19.55 -0.01 -13.51
C PRO A 566 20.05 -1.12 -12.58
N GLN A 567 20.36 -2.32 -13.10
CA GLN A 567 20.75 -3.47 -12.28
C GLN A 567 22.08 -3.26 -11.55
N SER A 568 23.00 -2.48 -12.11
CA SER A 568 24.32 -2.23 -11.52
C SER A 568 24.63 -0.76 -11.24
N ASN A 569 23.97 0.19 -11.93
CA ASN A 569 24.44 1.59 -11.98
C ASN A 569 23.29 2.62 -11.80
N MET A 570 22.28 2.33 -10.99
CA MET A 570 21.17 3.29 -10.75
C MET A 570 21.67 4.67 -10.26
N GLN A 571 22.74 4.69 -9.44
CA GLN A 571 23.36 5.92 -8.98
C GLN A 571 24.00 6.72 -10.13
N ASP A 572 24.63 6.07 -11.10
CA ASP A 572 25.15 6.76 -12.28
C ASP A 572 24.02 7.35 -13.12
N ILE A 573 22.90 6.63 -13.27
CA ILE A 573 21.72 7.14 -13.98
C ILE A 573 21.17 8.38 -13.26
N LYS A 574 21.05 8.34 -11.94
CA LYS A 574 20.66 9.50 -11.13
C LYS A 574 21.58 10.69 -11.45
N ASN A 575 22.89 10.50 -11.32
CA ASN A 575 23.88 11.54 -11.53
C ASN A 575 23.91 12.04 -12.99
N LEU A 576 23.62 11.17 -13.97
CA LEU A 576 23.53 11.55 -15.38
C LEU A 576 22.43 12.60 -15.64
N PHE A 577 21.29 12.47 -14.95
CA PHE A 577 20.18 13.41 -15.10
C PHE A 577 20.27 14.60 -14.16
N GLY A 578 20.77 14.40 -12.94
CA GLY A 578 20.99 15.45 -11.95
C GLY A 578 22.14 15.11 -11.03
N TYR A 579 23.17 15.95 -11.04
CA TYR A 579 24.33 15.83 -10.17
C TYR A 579 24.59 17.17 -9.47
N ASP A 580 24.92 17.09 -8.19
CA ASP A 580 25.41 18.19 -7.37
C ASP A 580 26.94 18.14 -7.45
N SER A 581 27.54 19.08 -8.18
CA SER A 581 28.97 19.06 -8.47
C SER A 581 29.85 19.68 -7.40
N ASP A 582 29.29 20.51 -6.50
CA ASP A 582 30.00 21.22 -5.45
C ASP A 582 29.61 20.80 -4.02
N GLY A 583 28.57 19.99 -3.85
CA GLY A 583 28.15 19.39 -2.60
C GLY A 583 27.26 20.28 -1.74
N ASP A 584 26.66 21.34 -2.29
CA ASP A 584 25.80 22.27 -1.55
C ASP A 584 24.33 21.82 -1.39
N LEU A 585 24.01 20.59 -1.83
CA LEU A 585 22.67 19.98 -1.90
C LEU A 585 21.77 20.57 -2.98
N VAL A 586 22.30 21.35 -3.92
CA VAL A 586 21.61 21.89 -5.09
C VAL A 586 22.17 21.25 -6.36
N ILE A 587 21.28 20.66 -7.15
CA ILE A 587 21.67 20.12 -8.46
C ILE A 587 22.05 21.27 -9.41
N ASP A 588 23.24 21.18 -9.98
CA ASP A 588 23.84 22.17 -10.89
C ASP A 588 24.32 21.58 -12.22
N SER A 589 24.27 20.25 -12.35
CA SER A 589 24.75 19.50 -13.50
C SER A 589 23.80 18.35 -13.87
N GLY A 590 24.04 17.76 -15.04
CA GLY A 590 23.23 16.66 -15.57
C GLY A 590 22.31 17.07 -16.72
N ILE A 591 21.82 16.07 -17.45
CA ILE A 591 21.02 16.25 -18.67
C ILE A 591 19.69 16.93 -18.36
N ALA A 592 18.99 16.46 -17.33
CA ALA A 592 17.68 17.00 -16.98
C ALA A 592 17.80 18.45 -16.50
N PHE A 593 18.79 18.74 -15.66
CA PHE A 593 19.09 20.11 -15.22
C PHE A 593 19.44 21.03 -16.40
N ALA A 594 20.32 20.58 -17.31
CA ALA A 594 20.74 21.38 -18.46
C ALA A 594 19.57 21.66 -19.43
N ILE A 595 18.67 20.67 -19.65
CA ILE A 595 17.44 20.87 -20.44
C ILE A 595 16.53 21.90 -19.74
N ASP A 596 16.27 21.74 -18.44
CA ASP A 596 15.41 22.68 -17.70
C ASP A 596 15.95 24.10 -17.76
N LYS A 597 17.25 24.28 -17.53
CA LYS A 597 17.93 25.58 -17.62
C LYS A 597 17.83 26.20 -19.01
N ASN A 598 18.01 25.40 -20.06
CA ASN A 598 17.87 25.86 -21.43
C ASN A 598 16.43 26.35 -21.72
N LEU A 599 15.43 25.54 -21.37
CA LEU A 599 14.01 25.84 -21.60
C LEU A 599 13.47 26.94 -20.69
N GLN A 600 14.07 27.16 -19.53
CA GLN A 600 13.73 28.25 -18.62
C GLN A 600 13.88 29.61 -19.32
N SER A 601 14.93 29.82 -20.11
CA SER A 601 15.15 31.08 -20.85
C SER A 601 14.01 31.42 -21.83
N PHE A 602 13.28 30.40 -22.31
CA PHE A 602 12.13 30.56 -23.18
C PHE A 602 10.83 30.80 -22.41
N THR A 603 10.61 30.01 -21.37
CA THR A 603 9.31 29.83 -20.71
C THR A 603 9.11 30.70 -19.46
N GLN A 604 10.18 31.21 -18.86
CA GLN A 604 10.08 32.07 -17.68
C GLN A 604 9.31 33.37 -17.97
N ILE A 605 8.85 34.04 -16.92
CA ILE A 605 8.21 35.37 -17.02
C ILE A 605 9.21 36.33 -17.67
N GLY A 606 8.78 37.01 -18.74
CA GLY A 606 9.65 37.89 -19.53
C GLY A 606 10.67 37.17 -20.42
N GLY A 607 10.61 35.84 -20.51
CA GLY A 607 11.46 35.03 -21.39
C GLY A 607 11.17 35.25 -22.88
N ILE A 608 11.87 34.48 -23.73
CA ILE A 608 11.81 34.63 -25.19
C ILE A 608 10.37 34.54 -25.71
N ILE A 609 9.58 33.58 -25.22
CA ILE A 609 8.22 33.39 -25.73
C ILE A 609 7.29 34.54 -25.32
N ALA A 610 7.42 35.03 -24.08
CA ALA A 610 6.68 36.20 -23.61
C ALA A 610 7.00 37.45 -24.45
N SER A 611 8.28 37.66 -24.79
CA SER A 611 8.71 38.75 -25.67
C SER A 611 8.14 38.64 -27.09
N LYS A 612 8.16 37.43 -27.68
CA LYS A 612 7.61 37.17 -29.02
C LYS A 612 6.10 37.35 -29.07
N THR A 613 5.39 36.82 -28.08
CA THR A 613 3.92 36.95 -27.97
C THR A 613 3.50 38.41 -27.75
N SER A 614 4.24 39.18 -26.96
CA SER A 614 4.02 40.63 -26.78
C SER A 614 4.21 41.42 -28.08
N THR A 615 5.26 41.11 -28.84
CA THR A 615 5.49 41.72 -30.16
C THR A 615 4.34 41.39 -31.13
N LEU A 616 3.88 40.13 -31.14
CA LEU A 616 2.75 39.70 -31.97
C LEU A 616 1.43 40.36 -31.53
N ASN A 617 1.18 40.55 -30.24
CA ASN A 617 0.01 41.30 -29.75
C ASN A 617 -0.02 42.72 -30.32
N THR A 618 1.12 43.40 -30.35
CA THR A 618 1.23 44.76 -30.90
C THR A 618 0.97 44.77 -32.41
N ARG A 619 1.49 43.79 -33.15
CA ARG A 619 1.25 43.63 -34.60
C ARG A 619 -0.20 43.30 -34.92
N ILE A 620 -0.82 42.39 -34.15
CA ILE A 620 -2.25 42.05 -34.26
C ILE A 620 -3.10 43.30 -34.05
N SER A 621 -2.85 44.05 -32.98
CA SER A 621 -3.62 45.27 -32.66
C SER A 621 -3.46 46.34 -33.75
N SER A 622 -2.24 46.52 -34.26
CA SER A 622 -1.96 47.46 -35.37
C SER A 622 -2.67 47.03 -36.66
N SER A 623 -2.64 45.74 -36.97
CA SER A 623 -3.28 45.17 -38.15
C SER A 623 -4.81 45.28 -38.10
N GLN A 624 -5.42 45.05 -36.93
CA GLN A 624 -6.85 45.28 -36.70
C GLN A 624 -7.23 46.75 -36.95
N LYS A 625 -6.47 47.70 -36.41
CA LYS A 625 -6.69 49.14 -36.67
C LYS A 625 -6.53 49.52 -38.14
N ASN A 626 -5.57 48.91 -38.84
CA ASN A 626 -5.38 49.11 -40.27
C ASN A 626 -6.56 48.57 -41.08
N ILE A 627 -7.07 47.40 -40.74
CA ILE A 627 -8.27 46.79 -41.34
C ILE A 627 -9.47 47.72 -41.17
N GLU A 628 -9.75 48.20 -39.96
CA GLU A 628 -10.85 49.16 -39.70
C GLU A 628 -10.71 50.43 -40.54
N THR A 629 -9.48 50.95 -40.66
CA THR A 629 -9.19 52.15 -41.47
C THR A 629 -9.42 51.89 -42.96
N LEU A 630 -8.98 50.74 -43.47
CA LEU A 630 -9.16 50.33 -44.87
C LEU A 630 -10.63 50.09 -45.19
N GLU A 631 -11.38 49.43 -44.30
CA GLU A 631 -12.82 49.23 -44.43
C GLU A 631 -13.57 50.57 -44.47
N SER A 632 -13.20 51.52 -43.60
CA SER A 632 -13.75 52.88 -43.59
C SER A 632 -13.46 53.64 -44.89
N LYS A 633 -12.23 53.52 -45.44
CA LYS A 633 -11.86 54.10 -46.73
C LYS A 633 -12.62 53.46 -47.89
N LEU A 634 -12.74 52.14 -47.89
CA LEU A 634 -13.49 51.38 -48.91
C LEU A 634 -14.96 51.76 -48.91
N LYS A 635 -15.59 51.91 -47.74
CA LYS A 635 -16.98 52.37 -47.64
C LYS A 635 -17.18 53.76 -48.26
N ARG A 636 -16.28 54.71 -47.98
CA ARG A 636 -16.32 56.05 -48.59
C ARG A 636 -16.08 56.00 -50.09
N LYS A 637 -15.12 55.19 -50.55
CA LYS A 637 -14.81 55.00 -51.96
C LYS A 637 -16.00 54.42 -52.72
N GLU A 638 -16.66 53.40 -52.16
CA GLU A 638 -17.86 52.80 -52.75
C GLU A 638 -18.98 53.83 -52.89
N GLN A 639 -19.20 54.67 -51.87
CA GLN A 639 -20.21 55.73 -51.91
C GLN A 639 -19.89 56.81 -52.96
N ASP A 640 -18.62 57.20 -53.08
CA ASP A 640 -18.14 58.15 -54.09
C ASP A 640 -18.32 57.57 -55.51
N LEU A 641 -17.95 56.30 -55.72
CA LEU A 641 -18.18 55.61 -57.00
C LEU A 641 -19.67 55.55 -57.32
N LYS A 642 -20.53 55.13 -56.37
CA LYS A 642 -22.00 55.12 -56.57
C LYS A 642 -22.54 56.50 -56.94
N THR A 643 -22.05 57.55 -56.30
CA THR A 643 -22.46 58.94 -56.61
C THR A 643 -22.02 59.34 -58.02
N LYS A 644 -20.75 59.11 -58.38
CA LYS A 644 -20.20 59.45 -59.70
C LYS A 644 -20.85 58.68 -60.84
N TYR A 645 -21.00 57.38 -60.69
CA TYR A 645 -21.64 56.52 -61.69
C TYR A 645 -23.14 56.80 -61.78
N GLY A 646 -23.82 57.10 -60.67
CA GLY A 646 -25.21 57.54 -60.68
C GLY A 646 -25.41 58.89 -61.38
N GLN A 647 -24.53 59.87 -61.15
CA GLN A 647 -24.53 61.15 -61.87
C GLN A 647 -24.23 60.98 -63.36
N MET A 648 -23.28 60.10 -63.70
CA MET A 648 -22.96 59.76 -65.09
C MET A 648 -24.17 59.15 -65.78
N GLU A 649 -24.85 58.19 -65.14
CA GLU A 649 -26.05 57.58 -65.70
C GLU A 649 -27.20 58.58 -65.86
N ALA A 650 -27.43 59.46 -64.89
CA ALA A 650 -28.43 60.53 -65.01
C ALA A 650 -28.10 61.49 -66.17
N SER A 651 -26.81 61.82 -66.35
CA SER A 651 -26.34 62.66 -67.46
C SER A 651 -26.53 61.96 -68.80
N LEU A 652 -26.17 60.68 -68.91
CA LEU A 652 -26.36 59.86 -70.11
C LEU A 652 -27.84 59.72 -70.46
N ASN A 653 -28.70 59.45 -69.48
CA ASN A 653 -30.16 59.38 -69.67
C ASN A 653 -30.75 60.74 -70.09
N SER A 654 -30.24 61.85 -69.55
CA SER A 654 -30.66 63.20 -69.98
C SER A 654 -30.22 63.50 -71.42
N LEU A 655 -28.99 63.14 -71.79
CA LEU A 655 -28.48 63.28 -73.16
C LEU A 655 -29.28 62.42 -74.13
N GLU A 656 -29.65 61.20 -73.75
CA GLU A 656 -30.50 60.33 -74.55
C GLU A 656 -31.90 60.94 -74.74
N LYS A 657 -32.56 61.41 -73.67
CA LYS A 657 -33.86 62.12 -73.79
C LYS A 657 -33.78 63.38 -74.67
N GLN A 658 -32.68 64.13 -74.59
CA GLN A 658 -32.44 65.27 -75.49
C GLN A 658 -32.27 64.80 -76.93
N SER A 659 -31.48 63.76 -77.18
CA SER A 659 -31.31 63.13 -78.49
C SER A 659 -32.64 62.63 -79.05
N ASP A 660 -33.46 61.95 -78.25
CA ASP A 660 -34.78 61.47 -78.64
C ASP A 660 -35.74 62.63 -78.92
N SER A 661 -35.69 63.71 -78.12
CA SER A 661 -36.50 64.92 -78.37
C SER A 661 -36.08 65.61 -79.68
N ILE A 662 -34.77 65.68 -79.97
CA ILE A 662 -34.24 66.20 -81.24
C ILE A 662 -34.69 65.31 -82.42
N THR A 663 -34.59 63.99 -82.25
CA THR A 663 -35.00 63.01 -83.28
C THR A 663 -36.51 63.09 -83.54
N ASN A 664 -37.35 63.11 -82.49
CA ASN A 664 -38.80 63.27 -82.62
C ASN A 664 -39.21 64.62 -83.23
N PHE A 665 -38.49 65.71 -82.91
CA PHE A 665 -38.69 67.00 -83.59
C PHE A 665 -38.36 66.92 -85.08
N SER A 666 -37.24 66.27 -85.44
CA SER A 666 -36.83 66.00 -86.83
C SER A 666 -37.85 65.13 -87.58
N ASP A 667 -38.35 64.06 -86.95
CA ASP A 667 -39.28 63.13 -87.59
C ASP A 667 -40.69 63.72 -87.71
N ASN A 668 -41.14 64.57 -86.79
CA ASN A 668 -42.36 65.36 -86.96
C ASN A 668 -42.25 66.38 -88.11
N GLN A 669 -41.06 66.94 -88.40
CA GLN A 669 -40.86 67.74 -89.60
C GLN A 669 -40.86 66.91 -90.89
N ARG A 670 -40.46 65.64 -90.83
CA ARG A 670 -40.44 64.75 -91.99
C ARG A 670 -41.78 64.09 -92.29
N SER A 671 -42.61 63.83 -91.27
CA SER A 671 -43.94 63.22 -91.43
C SER A 671 -45.08 64.24 -91.67
N GLY A 672 -44.83 65.54 -91.44
CA GLY A 672 -45.70 66.64 -91.90
C GLY A 672 -45.54 66.98 -93.39
N ARG A 673 -44.76 66.21 -94.14
CA ARG A 673 -44.63 66.23 -95.59
C ARG A 673 -44.96 64.84 -96.13
#